data_AF-A0A0U9HRP4-F1
#
_entry.id   AF-A0A0U9HRP4-F1
#
_cell.length_a   1.000
_cell.length_b   1.000
_cell.length_c   1.000
_cell.angle_alpha   90.00
_cell.angle_beta   90.00
_cell.angle_gamma   90.00
#
_symmetry.space_group_name_H-M   'P 1'
#
loop_
_entity.id
_entity.type
_entity.pdbx_description
1 polymer ?
#
loop_
_entity_poly.entity_id
_entity_poly.type
_entity_poly.pdbx_seq_one_letter_code
_entity_poly.pdbx_strand_id
1 'polypeptide(L)'
;MKKAKKLLVTLLVFAFVLSTFTVGFAATSSSAKVTDENLPKEVVRAMALGYLKGDDQGNLNLDKPITRAEALAIIIRISGLETSADLMKGQTKFADVNADPSLQWATGYINLGVGQGIINGYPDGTFRGNANVTYAEMAKMLIYAMNYGVTVEGAPWPAGVMGKADDLGLFDDVNASPDVPAIRGDVVMMVDNSLTVAHLKQTGYGDLKQYEEDPDTTFLSKMKIDELEDARVTAIARVDSTLDDDEIELTTYDSKGNVEDSDVYTLLTDETPEALFGLKVDAWINDDDEIVFVDVATNAKDILLDTVKGTPAKDEIELKVADDTFDVATGAEAYVNFDSVSDFSKIPVGSYGKFVRESGKIAFANLFDFDKIGVVTEVDKNVISFVDATNGDDDEIDLDDYDDVYVYNPDFSKADVKDIKEYSAIFFWEDDDEINIVVKNDSVEGNVDAVKADSIKIDGTWYDRGDDAVVTLDKGDNYDVWEDLDSVEDFVDEDVTAVIDLNGEVMLVTGAAKATSGDLYGVVTYAKDGRYVTLTVFNKDGEEVDYTAESSTEFRDLVNLKYYNTVDNTTAPLSYAALKYKLTSDSEIAKEKSVVSIITGMTPTVNNSETFSGKLTKDADKKYVDLGSNNRFYIASDTVIMQALNTDGELDPSLITVDKFVSLSINDKNEALVFGEKGKDAKFIVMLNKEFEGAEEDLYYGVVTDKPYKSGGSYYATINVFGEGEKDYKIDDAANFPKAKVVCFKFNNKGEATIYKKATTNAEYTYNDSYVKIGSSTYKVDSSAILYSLDEDSDLDKKISRTTLKNYKYINYVLDDSNVIVAATVSGKATGEEETPIAGAVTYINTTTIGKVDIVDGKLTLKATDAHQTINVKYKNDTNKLVTFAPTDLKLYVEDNETKQEVAATGPNANSVEVNPGATKNLFDAGLTLSVGTNPGELKPGKAYTVKLILKGELQDETLSVYVKSDDNSVEKVTVKGVEADLTATPASVKLPAGTNLANLKVSDVVIKPTHAKATVKNVALNTSVTPATLTFDIEAEDGTSVSYTINISVINPPTAATTTTTFDIANPADVDLGFTLNDGGGVTGVKLGTRTLSSAEYTVATSPAKVTIKKEAISDYVSANGLVAGNEIKAVVTFQVGGSIEYTITLQ
;
A
#
# COMPACT_ATOMS: atom_id res chain seq x y z
N MET A 1 40.85 -10.96 -45.95
CA MET A 1 39.70 -11.89 -46.07
C MET A 1 39.97 -13.37 -45.71
N LYS A 2 41.22 -13.83 -45.48
CA LYS A 2 41.48 -15.22 -45.01
C LYS A 2 41.55 -15.39 -43.47
N LYS A 3 41.75 -14.32 -42.69
CA LYS A 3 41.80 -14.39 -41.20
C LYS A 3 40.41 -14.31 -40.54
N ALA A 4 39.48 -13.51 -41.06
CA ALA A 4 38.09 -13.44 -40.56
C ALA A 4 37.30 -14.74 -40.76
N LYS A 5 37.59 -15.50 -41.84
CA LYS A 5 37.00 -16.83 -42.06
C LYS A 5 37.56 -17.92 -41.13
N LYS A 6 38.78 -17.75 -40.60
CA LYS A 6 39.35 -18.68 -39.60
C LYS A 6 38.72 -18.42 -38.22
N LEU A 7 38.52 -17.16 -37.83
CA LEU A 7 37.88 -16.84 -36.55
C LEU A 7 36.43 -17.35 -36.49
N LEU A 8 35.66 -17.16 -37.57
CA LEU A 8 34.26 -17.64 -37.64
C LEU A 8 34.16 -19.18 -37.63
N VAL A 9 35.09 -19.87 -38.31
CA VAL A 9 35.13 -21.34 -38.34
C VAL A 9 35.63 -21.90 -37.00
N THR A 10 36.56 -21.24 -36.31
CA THR A 10 37.00 -21.64 -34.97
C THR A 10 35.90 -21.42 -33.93
N LEU A 11 35.11 -20.35 -34.03
CA LEU A 11 33.94 -20.10 -33.16
C LEU A 11 32.81 -21.11 -33.42
N LEU A 12 32.56 -21.46 -34.69
CA LEU A 12 31.58 -22.49 -35.04
C LEU A 12 32.02 -23.90 -34.61
N VAL A 13 33.31 -24.23 -34.71
CA VAL A 13 33.86 -25.51 -34.22
C VAL A 13 33.82 -25.57 -32.70
N PHE A 14 34.06 -24.46 -31.99
CA PHE A 14 33.86 -24.41 -30.52
C PHE A 14 32.39 -24.59 -30.15
N ALA A 15 31.44 -23.96 -30.85
CA ALA A 15 30.01 -24.12 -30.62
C ALA A 15 29.48 -25.54 -30.96
N PHE A 16 30.07 -26.22 -31.95
CA PHE A 16 29.74 -27.61 -32.29
C PHE A 16 30.42 -28.64 -31.37
N VAL A 17 31.59 -28.35 -30.80
CA VAL A 17 32.28 -29.25 -29.86
C VAL A 17 31.66 -29.14 -28.46
N LEU A 18 31.24 -27.94 -28.04
CA LEU A 18 30.50 -27.71 -26.79
C LEU A 18 29.09 -28.33 -26.79
N SER A 19 28.48 -28.56 -27.95
CA SER A 19 27.16 -29.24 -28.06
C SER A 19 27.25 -30.76 -28.16
N THR A 20 28.45 -31.35 -28.19
CA THR A 20 28.65 -32.82 -28.23
C THR A 20 29.24 -33.42 -26.96
N PHE A 21 29.56 -32.60 -25.95
CA PHE A 21 29.79 -33.08 -24.60
C PHE A 21 28.48 -33.03 -23.81
N THR A 22 27.55 -33.92 -24.15
CA THR A 22 26.72 -34.49 -23.09
C THR A 22 27.66 -35.32 -22.25
N VAL A 23 28.25 -34.70 -21.22
CA VAL A 23 28.75 -35.47 -20.09
C VAL A 23 27.50 -36.02 -19.44
N GLY A 24 27.09 -37.20 -19.88
CA GLY A 24 26.22 -38.06 -19.09
C GLY A 24 27.06 -38.54 -17.90
N PHE A 25 27.32 -37.64 -16.95
CA PHE A 25 27.17 -38.06 -15.58
C PHE A 25 25.68 -38.36 -15.47
N ALA A 26 25.35 -39.65 -15.38
CA ALA A 26 24.18 -40.00 -14.63
C ALA A 26 24.42 -39.36 -13.26
N ALA A 27 23.79 -38.21 -13.01
CA ALA A 27 23.51 -37.81 -11.65
C ALA A 27 22.80 -39.01 -11.05
N THR A 28 23.53 -39.80 -10.25
CA THR A 28 22.93 -40.41 -9.08
C THR A 28 22.09 -39.29 -8.47
N SER A 29 20.79 -39.51 -8.41
CA SER A 29 19.86 -38.55 -7.84
C SER A 29 20.35 -38.22 -6.43
N SER A 30 21.06 -37.11 -6.30
CA SER A 30 21.29 -36.43 -5.04
C SER A 30 19.92 -36.27 -4.39
N SER A 31 19.83 -36.69 -3.14
CA SER A 31 18.70 -36.44 -2.25
C SER A 31 18.20 -35.01 -2.48
N ALA A 32 16.92 -34.89 -2.85
CA ALA A 32 16.31 -33.60 -3.01
C ALA A 32 16.27 -32.92 -1.63
N LYS A 33 16.92 -31.76 -1.53
CA LYS A 33 16.84 -30.85 -0.38
C LYS A 33 15.35 -30.60 -0.03
N VAL A 34 14.95 -30.88 1.21
CA VAL A 34 13.54 -30.93 1.63
C VAL A 34 13.13 -29.58 2.21
N THR A 35 12.60 -28.69 1.37
CA THR A 35 12.29 -27.29 1.75
C THR A 35 10.91 -27.08 2.40
N ASP A 36 10.36 -28.04 3.17
CA ASP A 36 9.01 -27.90 3.76
C ASP A 36 9.02 -28.20 5.27
N GLU A 37 8.99 -27.15 6.08
CA GLU A 37 9.05 -27.14 7.55
C GLU A 37 7.90 -27.89 8.25
N ASN A 38 6.86 -28.35 7.53
CA ASN A 38 5.71 -29.05 8.12
C ASN A 38 5.63 -30.56 7.82
N LEU A 39 6.66 -31.14 7.19
CA LEU A 39 6.67 -32.58 6.93
C LEU A 39 7.01 -33.37 8.22
N PRO A 40 6.34 -34.50 8.49
CA PRO A 40 6.73 -35.39 9.59
C PRO A 40 8.18 -35.84 9.45
N LYS A 41 8.92 -35.92 10.57
CA LYS A 41 10.36 -36.26 10.58
C LYS A 41 10.68 -37.57 9.84
N GLU A 42 9.77 -38.54 9.87
CA GLU A 42 9.91 -39.84 9.22
C GLU A 42 9.90 -39.71 7.68
N VAL A 43 9.15 -38.73 7.18
CA VAL A 43 9.12 -38.38 5.76
C VAL A 43 10.41 -37.69 5.35
N VAL A 44 10.91 -36.76 6.16
CA VAL A 44 12.19 -36.08 5.94
C VAL A 44 13.31 -37.12 5.87
N ARG A 45 13.36 -38.04 6.85
CA ARG A 45 14.28 -39.19 6.86
C ARG A 45 14.14 -40.06 5.62
N ALA A 46 12.91 -40.36 5.20
CA ALA A 46 12.65 -41.17 4.03
C ALA A 46 13.16 -40.58 2.72
N MET A 47 13.10 -39.25 2.62
CA MET A 47 13.62 -38.49 1.48
C MET A 47 15.14 -38.39 1.52
N ALA A 48 15.72 -38.11 2.70
CA ALA A 48 17.16 -38.06 2.90
C ALA A 48 17.84 -39.39 2.56
N LEU A 49 17.25 -40.50 3.03
CA LEU A 49 17.67 -41.87 2.70
C LEU A 49 17.36 -42.26 1.23
N GLY A 50 16.61 -41.45 0.49
CA GLY A 50 16.36 -41.63 -0.94
C GLY A 50 15.40 -42.77 -1.32
N TYR A 51 14.76 -43.42 -0.33
CA TYR A 51 13.81 -44.50 -0.62
C TYR A 51 12.42 -43.99 -0.98
N LEU A 52 12.01 -42.84 -0.43
CA LEU A 52 10.80 -42.14 -0.80
C LEU A 52 11.09 -41.17 -1.95
N LYS A 53 10.39 -41.37 -3.07
CA LYS A 53 10.45 -40.47 -4.23
C LYS A 53 9.03 -39.98 -4.53
N GLY A 54 8.90 -38.69 -4.86
CA GLY A 54 7.63 -38.12 -5.34
C GLY A 54 7.23 -38.65 -6.71
N ASP A 55 6.04 -38.26 -7.18
CA ASP A 55 5.63 -38.49 -8.56
C ASP A 55 6.43 -37.62 -9.56
N ASP A 56 6.09 -37.68 -10.86
CA ASP A 56 6.77 -36.91 -11.91
C ASP A 56 6.73 -35.37 -11.70
N GLN A 57 5.86 -34.89 -10.79
CA GLN A 57 5.71 -33.48 -10.42
C GLN A 57 6.36 -33.15 -9.07
N GLY A 58 7.00 -34.13 -8.43
CA GLY A 58 7.61 -33.99 -7.11
C GLY A 58 6.64 -34.18 -5.93
N ASN A 59 5.36 -34.48 -6.17
CA ASN A 59 4.41 -34.63 -5.06
C ASN A 59 4.65 -35.95 -4.32
N LEU A 60 4.74 -35.88 -2.99
CA LEU A 60 4.91 -37.07 -2.15
C LEU A 60 3.64 -37.91 -2.02
N ASN A 61 2.45 -37.31 -2.21
CA ASN A 61 1.14 -37.98 -2.16
C ASN A 61 0.91 -38.78 -0.86
N LEU A 62 1.34 -38.25 0.29
CA LEU A 62 1.34 -38.94 1.58
C LEU A 62 -0.06 -39.28 2.09
N ASP A 63 -1.08 -38.53 1.71
CA ASP A 63 -2.49 -38.71 2.10
C ASP A 63 -3.25 -39.72 1.23
N LYS A 64 -2.63 -40.21 0.16
CA LYS A 64 -3.27 -41.11 -0.81
C LYS A 64 -2.87 -42.57 -0.59
N PRO A 65 -3.75 -43.53 -0.91
CA PRO A 65 -3.36 -44.94 -0.98
C PRO A 65 -2.21 -45.16 -1.97
N ILE A 66 -1.26 -46.01 -1.61
CA ILE A 66 -0.11 -46.35 -2.45
C ILE A 66 -0.39 -47.62 -3.28
N THR A 67 0.08 -47.63 -4.53
CA THR A 67 -0.04 -48.83 -5.38
C THR A 67 0.94 -49.92 -4.97
N ARG A 68 0.62 -51.18 -5.30
CA ARG A 68 1.49 -52.34 -5.02
C ARG A 68 2.85 -52.23 -5.71
N ALA A 69 2.91 -51.63 -6.90
CA ALA A 69 4.18 -51.42 -7.60
C ALA A 69 5.06 -50.39 -6.87
N GLU A 70 4.48 -49.29 -6.40
CA GLU A 70 5.19 -48.26 -5.64
C GLU A 70 5.65 -48.76 -4.27
N ALA A 71 4.80 -49.48 -3.53
CA ALA A 71 5.16 -50.09 -2.26
C ALA A 71 6.34 -51.06 -2.41
N LEU A 72 6.36 -51.88 -3.46
CA LEU A 72 7.49 -52.75 -3.74
C LEU A 72 8.76 -51.96 -4.10
N ALA A 73 8.63 -50.86 -4.84
CA ALA A 73 9.77 -50.02 -5.18
C ALA A 73 10.42 -49.42 -3.93
N ILE A 74 9.62 -48.94 -2.97
CA ILE A 74 10.11 -48.46 -1.66
C ILE A 74 10.90 -49.56 -0.95
N ILE A 75 10.33 -50.76 -0.81
CA ILE A 75 10.97 -51.89 -0.11
C ILE A 75 12.30 -52.29 -0.76
N ILE A 76 12.37 -52.28 -2.09
CA ILE A 76 13.60 -52.61 -2.81
C ILE A 76 14.66 -51.51 -2.65
N ARG A 77 14.27 -50.23 -2.57
CA ARG A 77 15.18 -49.12 -2.29
C ARG A 77 15.76 -49.18 -0.89
N ILE A 78 14.93 -49.32 0.15
CA ILE A 78 15.41 -49.48 1.54
C ILE A 78 16.26 -50.73 1.73
N SER A 79 16.09 -51.75 0.87
CA SER A 79 16.96 -52.93 0.89
C SER A 79 18.36 -52.67 0.31
N GLY A 80 18.66 -51.46 -0.17
CA GLY A 80 19.92 -51.12 -0.86
C GLY A 80 20.02 -51.72 -2.27
N LEU A 81 18.89 -52.09 -2.89
CA LEU A 81 18.87 -52.91 -4.11
C LEU A 81 18.36 -52.17 -5.37
N GLU A 82 18.25 -50.84 -5.35
CA GLU A 82 17.75 -50.07 -6.50
C GLU A 82 18.60 -50.32 -7.77
N THR A 83 19.93 -50.28 -7.66
CA THR A 83 20.84 -50.58 -8.77
C THR A 83 20.62 -52.00 -9.34
N SER A 84 20.34 -52.97 -8.46
CA SER A 84 20.02 -54.34 -8.90
C SER A 84 18.68 -54.41 -9.62
N ALA A 85 17.68 -53.65 -9.16
CA ALA A 85 16.37 -53.57 -9.80
C ALA A 85 16.48 -52.98 -11.21
N ASP A 86 17.30 -51.95 -11.38
CA ASP A 86 17.54 -51.32 -12.68
C ASP A 86 18.16 -52.28 -13.70
N LEU A 87 19.08 -53.14 -13.27
CA LEU A 87 19.68 -54.20 -14.10
C LEU A 87 18.70 -55.32 -14.46
N MET A 88 17.60 -55.45 -13.71
CA MET A 88 16.57 -56.50 -13.87
C MET A 88 15.34 -56.03 -14.67
N LYS A 89 15.36 -54.81 -15.25
CA LYS A 89 14.31 -54.30 -16.12
C LYS A 89 14.09 -55.23 -17.33
N GLY A 90 12.83 -55.49 -17.67
CA GLY A 90 12.48 -56.36 -18.79
C GLY A 90 11.16 -57.11 -18.59
N GLN A 91 10.92 -58.16 -19.38
CA GLN A 91 9.70 -58.96 -19.21
C GLN A 91 9.66 -59.61 -17.83
N THR A 92 8.49 -59.53 -17.20
CA THR A 92 8.20 -60.19 -15.92
C THR A 92 7.48 -61.51 -16.15
N LYS A 93 7.37 -62.35 -15.10
CA LYS A 93 6.53 -63.57 -15.15
C LYS A 93 5.02 -63.27 -15.17
N PHE A 94 4.62 -62.01 -14.95
CA PHE A 94 3.23 -61.58 -14.80
C PHE A 94 2.71 -60.97 -16.09
N ALA A 95 1.67 -61.58 -16.67
CA ALA A 95 1.15 -61.16 -17.97
C ALA A 95 0.47 -59.78 -17.91
N ASP A 96 -0.18 -59.44 -16.80
CA ASP A 96 -0.82 -58.14 -16.57
C ASP A 96 0.19 -57.00 -16.52
N VAL A 97 1.37 -57.21 -15.92
CA VAL A 97 2.47 -56.22 -15.91
C VAL A 97 3.05 -56.01 -17.31
N ASN A 98 3.29 -57.10 -18.05
CA ASN A 98 3.85 -57.01 -19.39
C ASN A 98 2.89 -56.36 -20.40
N ALA A 99 1.59 -56.42 -20.15
CA ALA A 99 0.55 -55.85 -21.00
C ALA A 99 0.24 -54.38 -20.68
N ASP A 100 0.65 -53.87 -19.51
CA ASP A 100 0.34 -52.52 -19.04
C ASP A 100 1.56 -51.57 -19.24
N PRO A 101 1.47 -50.57 -20.14
CA PRO A 101 2.54 -49.61 -20.35
C PRO A 101 2.86 -48.76 -19.11
N SER A 102 1.91 -48.54 -18.21
CA SER A 102 2.11 -47.72 -17.01
C SER A 102 2.99 -48.40 -15.96
N LEU A 103 3.18 -49.74 -16.04
CA LEU A 103 3.99 -50.51 -15.09
C LEU A 103 5.40 -50.82 -15.59
N GLN A 104 5.81 -50.30 -16.76
CA GLN A 104 7.12 -50.63 -17.33
C GLN A 104 8.29 -50.16 -16.46
N TRP A 105 8.11 -49.02 -15.77
CA TRP A 105 9.10 -48.51 -14.81
C TRP A 105 9.32 -49.48 -13.63
N ALA A 106 8.27 -50.20 -13.21
CA ALA A 106 8.28 -51.09 -12.06
C ALA A 106 8.83 -52.50 -12.37
N THR A 107 9.04 -52.86 -13.65
CA THR A 107 9.38 -54.22 -14.06
C THR A 107 10.64 -54.77 -13.40
N GLY A 108 11.66 -53.94 -13.24
CA GLY A 108 12.90 -54.29 -12.54
C GLY A 108 12.68 -54.63 -11.06
N TYR A 109 11.94 -53.77 -10.36
CA TYR A 109 11.55 -53.97 -8.95
C TYR A 109 10.71 -55.23 -8.77
N ILE A 110 9.76 -55.49 -9.68
CA ILE A 110 8.90 -56.68 -9.67
C ILE A 110 9.72 -57.95 -9.88
N ASN A 111 10.62 -57.96 -10.87
CA ASN A 111 11.48 -59.11 -11.12
C ASN A 111 12.39 -59.41 -9.93
N LEU A 112 12.95 -58.37 -9.31
CA LEU A 112 13.80 -58.52 -8.14
C LEU A 112 13.01 -58.97 -6.91
N GLY A 113 11.84 -58.37 -6.65
CA GLY A 113 10.96 -58.78 -5.55
C GLY A 113 10.50 -60.24 -5.65
N VAL A 114 10.32 -60.76 -6.87
CA VAL A 114 10.09 -62.19 -7.09
C VAL A 114 11.35 -63.01 -6.79
N GLY A 115 12.51 -62.57 -7.28
CA GLY A 115 13.80 -63.24 -7.07
C GLY A 115 14.19 -63.33 -5.59
N GLN A 116 13.85 -62.31 -4.81
CA GLN A 116 14.06 -62.22 -3.36
C GLN A 116 12.94 -62.91 -2.55
N GLY A 117 11.88 -63.39 -3.20
CA GLY A 117 10.76 -64.03 -2.50
C GLY A 117 9.84 -63.09 -1.72
N ILE A 118 10.02 -61.77 -1.85
CA ILE A 118 9.17 -60.72 -1.25
C ILE A 118 7.75 -60.79 -1.82
N ILE A 119 7.63 -61.06 -3.12
CA ILE A 119 6.34 -61.19 -3.81
C ILE A 119 6.22 -62.50 -4.59
N ASN A 120 5.02 -63.09 -4.57
CA ASN A 120 4.70 -64.30 -5.34
C ASN A 120 3.68 -64.06 -6.46
N GLY A 121 2.89 -62.99 -6.36
CA GLY A 121 1.71 -62.75 -7.20
C GLY A 121 0.45 -63.44 -6.65
N TYR A 122 -0.67 -63.20 -7.32
CA TYR A 122 -1.97 -63.78 -6.97
C TYR A 122 -2.13 -65.20 -7.53
N PRO A 123 -3.04 -66.03 -6.97
CA PRO A 123 -3.31 -67.38 -7.48
C PRO A 123 -3.75 -67.44 -8.95
N ASP A 124 -4.26 -66.34 -9.49
CA ASP A 124 -4.64 -66.20 -10.91
C ASP A 124 -3.45 -65.90 -11.83
N GLY A 125 -2.23 -65.80 -11.30
CA GLY A 125 -1.01 -65.53 -12.05
C GLY A 125 -0.75 -64.05 -12.33
N THR A 126 -1.49 -63.13 -11.71
CA THR A 126 -1.33 -61.67 -11.87
C THR A 126 -0.52 -61.04 -10.73
N PHE A 127 0.03 -59.84 -10.96
CA PHE A 127 0.67 -59.04 -9.90
C PHE A 127 -0.25 -57.92 -9.37
N ARG A 128 -1.08 -57.36 -10.25
CA ARG A 128 -1.98 -56.23 -10.02
C ARG A 128 -1.24 -54.97 -9.57
N GLY A 129 -0.20 -54.58 -10.30
CA GLY A 129 0.72 -53.51 -9.89
C GLY A 129 0.07 -52.15 -9.63
N ASN A 130 -0.97 -51.81 -10.41
CA ASN A 130 -1.74 -50.56 -10.26
C ASN A 130 -2.86 -50.62 -9.20
N ALA A 131 -3.09 -51.78 -8.57
CA ALA A 131 -4.02 -51.86 -7.45
C ALA A 131 -3.36 -51.34 -6.18
N ASN A 132 -4.15 -50.74 -5.29
CA ASN A 132 -3.65 -50.28 -3.98
C ASN A 132 -3.22 -51.49 -3.14
N VAL A 133 -2.12 -51.35 -2.42
CA VAL A 133 -1.69 -52.35 -1.44
C VAL A 133 -2.51 -52.16 -0.16
N THR A 134 -2.86 -53.26 0.51
CA THR A 134 -3.50 -53.20 1.85
C THR A 134 -2.46 -53.22 2.98
N TYR A 135 -2.81 -52.80 4.20
CA TYR A 135 -1.87 -52.86 5.34
C TYR A 135 -1.33 -54.27 5.58
N ALA A 136 -2.17 -55.31 5.49
CA ALA A 136 -1.70 -56.69 5.65
C ALA A 136 -0.72 -57.12 4.54
N GLU A 137 -0.91 -56.63 3.32
CA GLU A 137 -0.02 -56.91 2.20
C GLU A 137 1.30 -56.15 2.31
N MET A 138 1.28 -54.88 2.74
CA MET A 138 2.50 -54.12 3.00
C MET A 138 3.31 -54.74 4.14
N ALA A 139 2.66 -55.06 5.26
CA ALA A 139 3.28 -55.75 6.40
C ALA A 139 3.92 -57.08 5.97
N LYS A 140 3.22 -57.86 5.13
CA LYS A 140 3.79 -59.07 4.54
C LYS A 140 5.06 -58.77 3.75
N MET A 141 5.04 -57.76 2.89
CA MET A 141 6.19 -57.44 2.04
C MET A 141 7.41 -57.03 2.89
N LEU A 142 7.23 -56.23 3.95
CA LEU A 142 8.31 -55.89 4.89
C LEU A 142 8.85 -57.10 5.66
N ILE A 143 7.95 -57.90 6.25
CA ILE A 143 8.31 -59.14 6.96
C ILE A 143 9.15 -60.07 6.08
N TYR A 144 8.80 -60.20 4.80
CA TYR A 144 9.56 -61.04 3.87
C TYR A 144 10.88 -60.38 3.45
N ALA A 145 10.93 -59.06 3.26
CA ALA A 145 12.19 -58.35 2.96
C ALA A 145 13.22 -58.45 4.10
N MET A 146 12.74 -58.54 5.34
CA MET A 146 13.54 -58.76 6.55
C MET A 146 13.80 -60.25 6.87
N ASN A 147 13.42 -61.18 5.96
CA ASN A 147 13.48 -62.64 6.12
C ASN A 147 12.62 -63.27 7.23
N TYR A 148 11.75 -62.50 7.90
CA TYR A 148 10.77 -63.02 8.86
C TYR A 148 9.62 -63.80 8.22
N GLY A 149 9.51 -63.84 6.89
CA GLY A 149 8.46 -64.59 6.18
C GLY A 149 8.31 -66.04 6.64
N VAL A 150 9.42 -66.69 7.02
CA VAL A 150 9.44 -68.07 7.55
C VAL A 150 8.70 -68.23 8.88
N THR A 151 8.54 -67.16 9.64
CA THR A 151 7.84 -67.17 10.95
C THR A 151 6.32 -67.14 10.78
N VAL A 152 5.83 -66.72 9.62
CA VAL A 152 4.39 -66.62 9.29
C VAL A 152 3.94 -67.63 8.25
N GLU A 153 4.83 -68.53 7.79
CA GLU A 153 4.48 -69.60 6.87
C GLU A 153 3.46 -70.57 7.49
N GLY A 154 2.32 -70.76 6.82
CA GLY A 154 1.24 -71.62 7.29
C GLY A 154 0.33 -70.99 8.35
N ALA A 155 0.60 -69.76 8.79
CA ALA A 155 -0.28 -69.02 9.69
C ALA A 155 -1.57 -68.57 8.96
N PRO A 156 -2.72 -68.45 9.66
CA PRO A 156 -3.95 -67.96 9.06
C PRO A 156 -3.80 -66.53 8.50
N TRP A 157 -4.14 -66.35 7.23
CA TRP A 157 -4.15 -65.04 6.58
C TRP A 157 -5.42 -64.23 6.92
N PRO A 158 -5.32 -62.92 7.22
CA PRO A 158 -4.11 -62.11 7.41
C PRO A 158 -3.57 -62.10 8.86
N ALA A 159 -4.28 -62.69 9.81
CA ALA A 159 -4.02 -62.56 11.25
C ALA A 159 -2.58 -62.88 11.69
N GLY A 160 -1.96 -63.94 11.13
CA GLY A 160 -0.59 -64.30 11.47
C GLY A 160 0.45 -63.26 11.03
N VAL A 161 0.21 -62.60 9.89
CA VAL A 161 1.10 -61.53 9.39
C VAL A 161 0.93 -60.27 10.20
N MET A 162 -0.32 -59.89 10.49
CA MET A 162 -0.61 -58.73 11.33
C MET A 162 0.01 -58.88 12.72
N GLY A 163 -0.15 -60.05 13.36
CA GLY A 163 0.43 -60.31 14.68
C GLY A 163 1.96 -60.24 14.67
N LYS A 164 2.62 -60.76 13.63
CA LYS A 164 4.09 -60.68 13.56
C LYS A 164 4.59 -59.28 13.25
N ALA A 165 3.84 -58.49 12.47
CA ALA A 165 4.20 -57.10 12.20
C ALA A 165 4.07 -56.23 13.46
N ASP A 166 3.03 -56.46 14.25
CA ASP A 166 2.83 -55.86 15.57
C ASP A 166 3.97 -56.25 16.54
N ASP A 167 4.33 -57.54 16.62
CA ASP A 167 5.46 -58.03 17.43
C ASP A 167 6.81 -57.38 17.05
N LEU A 168 6.94 -56.87 15.83
CA LEU A 168 8.14 -56.20 15.31
C LEU A 168 8.05 -54.66 15.40
N GLY A 169 6.96 -54.10 15.96
CA GLY A 169 6.75 -52.65 16.05
C GLY A 169 6.43 -51.97 14.71
N LEU A 170 6.10 -52.72 13.65
CA LEU A 170 5.89 -52.13 12.31
C LEU A 170 4.66 -51.23 12.23
N PHE A 171 3.77 -51.28 13.21
CA PHE A 171 2.55 -50.47 13.27
C PHE A 171 2.60 -49.37 14.33
N ASP A 172 3.77 -49.10 14.93
CA ASP A 172 3.91 -47.99 15.88
C ASP A 172 3.51 -46.67 15.19
N ASP A 173 2.60 -45.92 15.83
CA ASP A 173 1.95 -44.72 15.29
C ASP A 173 1.19 -44.91 13.95
N VAL A 174 0.83 -46.15 13.59
CA VAL A 174 0.03 -46.47 12.40
C VAL A 174 -1.26 -47.19 12.78
N ASN A 175 -2.41 -46.64 12.36
CA ASN A 175 -3.71 -47.30 12.53
C ASN A 175 -3.96 -48.37 11.45
N ALA A 176 -3.23 -49.49 11.53
CA ALA A 176 -3.23 -50.52 10.50
C ALA A 176 -4.45 -51.46 10.58
N SER A 177 -5.30 -51.43 9.55
CA SER A 177 -6.40 -52.38 9.37
C SER A 177 -6.15 -53.30 8.18
N PRO A 178 -6.25 -54.64 8.34
CA PRO A 178 -5.64 -55.60 7.41
C PRO A 178 -6.11 -55.49 5.95
N ASP A 179 -7.41 -55.25 5.74
CA ASP A 179 -8.02 -55.24 4.39
C ASP A 179 -8.23 -53.82 3.84
N VAL A 180 -7.78 -52.79 4.56
CA VAL A 180 -7.88 -51.39 4.12
C VAL A 180 -6.68 -51.04 3.25
N PRO A 181 -6.85 -50.32 2.12
CA PRO A 181 -5.74 -49.77 1.36
C PRO A 181 -4.81 -48.93 2.24
N ALA A 182 -3.52 -49.25 2.25
CA ALA A 182 -2.54 -48.51 3.03
C ALA A 182 -2.29 -47.14 2.41
N ILE A 183 -2.36 -46.10 3.24
CA ILE A 183 -2.03 -44.73 2.87
C ILE A 183 -0.51 -44.60 2.77
N ARG A 184 -0.01 -43.80 1.82
CA ARG A 184 1.42 -43.69 1.52
C ARG A 184 2.24 -43.16 2.71
N GLY A 185 1.71 -42.20 3.46
CA GLY A 185 2.31 -41.70 4.70
C GLY A 185 2.50 -42.82 5.74
N ASP A 186 1.45 -43.60 5.99
CA ASP A 186 1.54 -44.76 6.88
C ASP A 186 2.53 -45.81 6.37
N VAL A 187 2.62 -46.03 5.05
CA VAL A 187 3.65 -46.93 4.49
C VAL A 187 5.06 -46.41 4.74
N VAL A 188 5.27 -45.10 4.68
CA VAL A 188 6.56 -44.49 5.06
C VAL A 188 6.83 -44.70 6.54
N MET A 189 5.86 -44.47 7.42
CA MET A 189 5.98 -44.75 8.86
C MET A 189 6.30 -46.23 9.15
N MET A 190 5.59 -47.17 8.53
CA MET A 190 5.86 -48.61 8.67
C MET A 190 7.26 -49.00 8.21
N VAL A 191 7.78 -48.32 7.19
CA VAL A 191 9.15 -48.51 6.68
C VAL A 191 10.17 -47.90 7.64
N ASP A 192 9.90 -46.70 8.13
CA ASP A 192 10.73 -45.99 9.10
C ASP A 192 10.89 -46.80 10.41
N ASN A 193 9.78 -47.31 10.96
CA ASN A 193 9.78 -48.24 12.10
C ASN A 193 10.58 -49.53 11.85
N SER A 194 10.80 -49.90 10.59
CA SER A 194 11.56 -51.10 10.23
C SER A 194 13.07 -50.85 10.07
N LEU A 195 13.52 -49.58 10.04
CA LEU A 195 14.88 -49.21 9.64
C LEU A 195 15.97 -49.87 10.48
N THR A 196 15.73 -49.98 11.79
CA THR A 196 16.65 -50.55 12.80
C THR A 196 16.30 -51.99 13.19
N VAL A 197 15.25 -52.59 12.62
CA VAL A 197 14.84 -53.96 12.95
C VAL A 197 15.86 -54.97 12.41
N ALA A 198 16.43 -55.79 13.29
CA ALA A 198 17.38 -56.85 12.92
C ALA A 198 16.74 -57.88 11.99
N HIS A 199 17.39 -58.17 10.85
CA HIS A 199 16.93 -59.15 9.87
C HIS A 199 17.26 -60.60 10.29
N LEU A 200 16.46 -61.57 9.83
CA LEU A 200 16.77 -62.98 10.04
C LEU A 200 17.84 -63.49 9.06
N LYS A 201 18.78 -64.27 9.59
CA LYS A 201 19.82 -64.98 8.86
C LYS A 201 19.66 -66.47 9.01
N GLN A 202 19.72 -67.19 7.89
CA GLN A 202 19.67 -68.65 7.90
C GLN A 202 21.03 -69.22 8.33
N THR A 203 21.08 -69.97 9.42
CA THR A 203 22.29 -70.58 9.98
C THR A 203 22.38 -72.09 9.71
N GLY A 204 21.24 -72.76 9.44
CA GLY A 204 21.17 -74.21 9.15
C GLY A 204 21.06 -74.58 7.66
N TYR A 205 21.61 -75.74 7.26
CA TYR A 205 21.54 -76.28 5.89
C TYR A 205 20.84 -77.64 5.83
N GLY A 206 20.10 -77.93 4.75
CA GLY A 206 19.38 -79.20 4.53
C GLY A 206 17.90 -79.12 4.94
N ASP A 207 17.33 -80.24 5.43
CA ASP A 207 15.92 -80.34 5.84
C ASP A 207 15.60 -79.58 7.15
N LEU A 208 16.63 -79.11 7.87
CA LEU A 208 16.53 -78.33 9.11
C LEU A 208 17.08 -76.92 8.88
N LYS A 209 16.25 -76.05 8.30
CA LYS A 209 16.56 -74.62 8.22
C LYS A 209 16.40 -74.00 9.60
N GLN A 210 17.47 -73.40 10.12
CA GLN A 210 17.46 -72.62 11.35
C GLN A 210 17.70 -71.15 10.98
N TYR A 211 17.02 -70.26 11.70
CA TYR A 211 17.08 -68.81 11.51
C TYR A 211 17.38 -68.15 12.85
N GLU A 212 18.26 -67.16 12.84
CA GLU A 212 18.63 -66.36 14.00
C GLU A 212 18.61 -64.87 13.57
N GLU A 213 18.30 -63.98 14.50
CA GLU A 213 18.41 -62.53 14.26
C GLU A 213 19.88 -62.15 14.12
N ASP A 214 20.19 -61.36 13.09
CA ASP A 214 21.52 -60.81 12.84
C ASP A 214 21.47 -59.30 13.16
N PRO A 215 21.93 -58.85 14.35
CA PRO A 215 21.83 -57.46 14.77
C PRO A 215 22.65 -56.52 13.86
N ASP A 216 23.65 -57.05 13.16
CA ASP A 216 24.48 -56.28 12.23
C ASP A 216 23.77 -56.03 10.88
N THR A 217 22.61 -56.65 10.66
CA THR A 217 21.86 -56.56 9.39
C THR A 217 20.48 -55.93 9.59
N THR A 218 20.38 -54.63 9.36
CA THR A 218 19.13 -53.85 9.37
C THR A 218 18.85 -53.28 7.98
N PHE A 219 17.82 -52.44 7.81
CA PHE A 219 17.69 -51.68 6.56
C PHE A 219 18.72 -50.54 6.48
N LEU A 220 19.00 -49.84 7.59
CA LEU A 220 20.07 -48.83 7.63
C LEU A 220 21.43 -49.41 7.21
N SER A 221 21.84 -50.54 7.78
CA SER A 221 23.14 -51.13 7.42
C SER A 221 23.18 -51.65 5.98
N LYS A 222 22.03 -52.06 5.40
CA LYS A 222 21.92 -52.39 3.96
C LYS A 222 22.01 -51.15 3.06
N MET A 223 21.57 -50.00 3.56
CA MET A 223 21.73 -48.70 2.91
C MET A 223 23.11 -48.09 3.15
N LYS A 224 23.96 -48.75 3.96
CA LYS A 224 25.27 -48.29 4.41
C LYS A 224 25.19 -46.98 5.20
N ILE A 225 24.22 -46.91 6.09
CA ILE A 225 24.06 -45.83 7.04
C ILE A 225 24.43 -46.34 8.41
N ASP A 226 25.37 -45.66 9.06
CA ASP A 226 25.74 -45.84 10.46
C ASP A 226 25.00 -44.80 11.31
N GLU A 227 24.57 -45.20 12.50
CA GLU A 227 23.83 -44.36 13.44
C GLU A 227 24.73 -44.01 14.62
N LEU A 228 24.82 -42.71 14.92
CA LEU A 228 25.59 -42.16 16.03
C LEU A 228 24.62 -41.45 16.98
N GLU A 229 24.42 -42.03 18.17
CA GLU A 229 23.52 -41.49 19.20
C GLU A 229 24.29 -40.63 20.22
N ASP A 230 23.63 -39.60 20.76
CA ASP A 230 24.12 -38.77 21.87
C ASP A 230 25.50 -38.10 21.62
N ALA A 231 25.90 -37.89 20.36
CA ALA A 231 27.17 -37.27 20.00
C ALA A 231 27.12 -35.74 20.13
N ARG A 232 28.14 -35.12 20.74
CA ARG A 232 28.20 -33.66 20.88
C ARG A 232 28.89 -33.03 19.68
N VAL A 233 28.34 -31.93 19.16
CA VAL A 233 29.03 -31.05 18.21
C VAL A 233 30.10 -30.23 18.94
N THR A 234 31.37 -30.56 18.74
CA THR A 234 32.50 -29.95 19.48
C THR A 234 33.31 -28.95 18.66
N ALA A 235 33.22 -28.99 17.33
CA ALA A 235 33.86 -28.02 16.45
C ALA A 235 33.01 -27.73 15.21
N ILE A 236 33.15 -26.51 14.72
CA ILE A 236 32.55 -25.96 13.50
C ILE A 236 33.59 -25.06 12.82
N ALA A 237 33.44 -24.74 11.54
CA ALA A 237 34.38 -23.88 10.80
C ALA A 237 34.72 -22.55 11.50
N ARG A 238 33.74 -21.97 12.21
CA ARG A 238 33.88 -20.71 12.96
C ARG A 238 34.88 -20.79 14.12
N VAL A 239 35.12 -21.98 14.68
CA VAL A 239 36.05 -22.20 15.81
C VAL A 239 37.25 -23.06 15.44
N ASP A 240 37.17 -23.80 14.33
CA ASP A 240 38.26 -24.57 13.75
C ASP A 240 38.34 -24.33 12.24
N SER A 241 39.27 -23.46 11.84
CA SER A 241 39.54 -23.11 10.44
C SER A 241 39.99 -24.26 9.53
N THR A 242 40.18 -25.47 10.07
CA THR A 242 40.48 -26.66 9.26
C THR A 242 39.24 -27.34 8.69
N LEU A 243 38.06 -26.96 9.19
CA LEU A 243 36.76 -27.42 8.72
C LEU A 243 36.21 -26.50 7.63
N ASP A 244 35.53 -27.08 6.64
CA ASP A 244 34.72 -26.33 5.68
C ASP A 244 33.39 -25.87 6.34
N ASP A 245 32.71 -24.87 5.76
CA ASP A 245 31.50 -24.24 6.33
C ASP A 245 30.33 -25.21 6.60
N ASP A 246 30.31 -26.36 5.92
CA ASP A 246 29.34 -27.43 6.08
C ASP A 246 29.88 -28.62 6.86
N GLU A 247 31.06 -28.53 7.50
CA GLU A 247 31.64 -29.60 8.31
C GLU A 247 31.48 -29.35 9.82
N ILE A 248 31.22 -30.45 10.55
CA ILE A 248 31.17 -30.45 12.01
C ILE A 248 31.99 -31.62 12.59
N GLU A 249 32.58 -31.41 13.77
CA GLU A 249 33.16 -32.51 14.55
C GLU A 249 32.12 -33.07 15.53
N LEU A 250 31.88 -34.37 15.48
CA LEU A 250 31.02 -35.09 16.42
C LEU A 250 31.87 -35.93 17.38
N THR A 251 31.74 -35.67 18.67
CA THR A 251 32.43 -36.41 19.74
C THR A 251 31.44 -37.21 20.58
N THR A 252 31.71 -38.50 20.79
CA THR A 252 31.00 -39.34 21.75
C THR A 252 31.80 -39.52 23.04
N TYR A 253 31.10 -39.73 24.16
CA TYR A 253 31.72 -39.84 25.48
C TYR A 253 31.29 -41.10 26.21
N ASP A 254 32.25 -41.74 26.89
CA ASP A 254 31.97 -42.86 27.77
C ASP A 254 31.15 -42.42 29.00
N SER A 255 30.60 -43.39 29.74
CA SER A 255 29.85 -43.14 30.99
C SER A 255 30.60 -42.38 32.10
N LYS A 256 31.90 -42.09 31.93
CA LYS A 256 32.73 -41.32 32.85
C LYS A 256 33.11 -39.94 32.28
N GLY A 257 32.62 -39.58 31.09
CA GLY A 257 32.90 -38.33 30.41
C GLY A 257 34.24 -38.29 29.68
N ASN A 258 34.88 -39.43 29.40
CA ASN A 258 36.06 -39.46 28.53
C ASN A 258 35.63 -39.63 27.08
N VAL A 259 36.33 -38.97 26.15
CA VAL A 259 36.11 -39.15 24.70
C VAL A 259 36.25 -40.63 24.34
N GLU A 260 35.20 -41.19 23.72
CA GLU A 260 35.16 -42.54 23.18
C GLU A 260 35.54 -42.53 21.71
N ASP A 261 34.94 -41.63 20.93
CA ASP A 261 35.24 -41.40 19.51
C ASP A 261 35.07 -39.92 19.14
N SER A 262 35.80 -39.46 18.11
CA SER A 262 35.69 -38.10 17.56
C SER A 262 36.12 -38.10 16.10
N ASP A 263 35.23 -37.64 15.22
CA ASP A 263 35.52 -37.53 13.79
C ASP A 263 34.78 -36.34 13.16
N VAL A 264 35.22 -35.96 11.95
CA VAL A 264 34.68 -34.84 11.17
C VAL A 264 33.72 -35.38 10.12
N TYR A 265 32.57 -34.73 9.99
CA TYR A 265 31.53 -35.13 9.04
C TYR A 265 30.97 -33.92 8.29
N THR A 266 30.61 -34.13 7.01
CA THR A 266 29.96 -33.10 6.18
C THR A 266 28.44 -33.12 6.40
N LEU A 267 27.83 -31.98 6.66
CA LEU A 267 26.42 -31.81 6.95
C LEU A 267 25.61 -31.54 5.68
N LEU A 268 24.79 -32.51 5.26
CA LEU A 268 23.90 -32.38 4.09
C LEU A 268 22.47 -31.96 4.45
N THR A 269 22.23 -31.61 5.71
CA THR A 269 20.92 -31.24 6.23
C THR A 269 20.65 -29.75 6.07
N ASP A 270 19.42 -29.33 6.39
CA ASP A 270 19.07 -27.91 6.40
C ASP A 270 19.50 -27.19 7.70
N GLU A 271 19.81 -27.94 8.76
CA GLU A 271 20.43 -27.42 9.99
C GLU A 271 21.81 -26.82 9.70
N THR A 272 22.18 -25.77 10.44
CA THR A 272 23.50 -25.13 10.32
C THR A 272 24.44 -25.53 11.44
N PRO A 273 25.76 -25.59 11.19
CA PRO A 273 26.75 -25.87 12.22
C PRO A 273 26.60 -25.00 13.48
N GLU A 274 26.36 -23.70 13.33
CA GLU A 274 26.19 -22.75 14.45
C GLU A 274 24.96 -23.05 15.31
N ALA A 275 23.89 -23.54 14.69
CA ALA A 275 22.67 -23.93 15.40
C ALA A 275 22.90 -25.19 16.26
N LEU A 276 23.72 -26.12 15.76
CA LEU A 276 24.02 -27.39 16.44
C LEU A 276 25.19 -27.29 17.44
N PHE A 277 26.04 -26.27 17.32
CA PHE A 277 27.28 -26.17 18.08
C PHE A 277 27.07 -26.27 19.60
N GLY A 278 27.77 -27.23 20.23
CA GLY A 278 27.69 -27.54 21.65
C GLY A 278 26.52 -28.44 22.07
N LEU A 279 25.57 -28.72 21.16
CA LEU A 279 24.45 -29.62 21.41
C LEU A 279 24.87 -31.07 21.19
N LYS A 280 24.22 -31.98 21.92
CA LYS A 280 24.13 -33.40 21.54
C LYS A 280 23.11 -33.61 20.45
N VAL A 281 23.47 -34.44 19.49
CA VAL A 281 22.68 -34.82 18.34
C VAL A 281 22.70 -36.35 18.13
N ASP A 282 21.62 -36.85 17.54
CA ASP A 282 21.57 -38.18 16.94
C ASP A 282 21.75 -38.00 15.43
N ALA A 283 22.76 -38.63 14.85
CA ALA A 283 23.16 -38.44 13.46
C ALA A 283 23.20 -39.75 12.69
N TRP A 284 22.78 -39.71 11.41
CA TRP A 284 22.87 -40.82 10.47
C TRP A 284 23.90 -40.48 9.39
N ILE A 285 24.93 -41.31 9.30
CA ILE A 285 26.15 -41.05 8.54
C ILE A 285 26.28 -42.10 7.43
N ASN A 286 26.59 -41.69 6.20
CA ASN A 286 26.80 -42.61 5.08
C ASN A 286 28.26 -43.06 4.93
N ASP A 287 28.55 -43.92 3.96
CA ASP A 287 29.91 -44.47 3.76
C ASP A 287 30.95 -43.48 3.21
N ASP A 288 30.54 -42.24 2.93
CA ASP A 288 31.37 -41.12 2.50
C ASP A 288 31.57 -40.08 3.64
N ASP A 289 31.24 -40.44 4.90
CA ASP A 289 31.34 -39.58 6.10
C ASP A 289 30.43 -38.33 6.04
N GLU A 290 29.30 -38.42 5.34
CA GLU A 290 28.30 -37.34 5.26
C GLU A 290 27.10 -37.63 6.17
N ILE A 291 26.69 -36.63 6.95
CA ILE A 291 25.48 -36.65 7.78
C ILE A 291 24.27 -36.37 6.87
N VAL A 292 23.47 -37.41 6.65
CA VAL A 292 22.24 -37.33 5.85
C VAL A 292 21.01 -36.98 6.67
N PHE A 293 21.09 -37.14 7.99
CA PHE A 293 20.04 -36.76 8.94
C PHE A 293 20.66 -36.46 10.31
N VAL A 294 20.16 -35.42 10.97
CA VAL A 294 20.56 -35.01 12.31
C VAL A 294 19.32 -34.60 13.10
N ASP A 295 19.24 -34.99 14.37
CA ASP A 295 18.20 -34.55 15.30
C ASP A 295 18.85 -34.11 16.61
N VAL A 296 18.28 -33.11 17.28
CA VAL A 296 18.84 -32.59 18.54
C VAL A 296 18.44 -33.51 19.68
N ALA A 297 19.38 -34.34 20.15
CA ALA A 297 19.22 -35.21 21.31
C ALA A 297 19.22 -34.44 22.65
N THR A 298 19.74 -33.21 22.65
CA THR A 298 19.71 -32.33 23.83
C THR A 298 18.28 -31.95 24.16
N ASN A 299 17.83 -32.24 25.38
CA ASN A 299 16.48 -31.85 25.82
C ASN A 299 16.29 -30.33 25.74
N ALA A 300 15.19 -29.87 25.14
CA ALA A 300 14.92 -28.44 24.95
C ALA A 300 14.98 -27.60 26.24
N LYS A 301 14.54 -28.16 27.38
CA LYS A 301 14.64 -27.49 28.69
C LYS A 301 16.08 -27.24 29.15
N ASP A 302 17.04 -27.98 28.62
CA ASP A 302 18.45 -27.91 28.97
C ASP A 302 19.22 -26.97 28.04
N ILE A 303 18.56 -26.41 27.02
CA ILE A 303 19.07 -25.35 26.14
C ILE A 303 18.48 -24.03 26.63
N LEU A 304 19.33 -23.09 27.03
CA LEU A 304 18.91 -21.75 27.48
C LEU A 304 19.48 -20.72 26.50
N LEU A 305 18.61 -19.89 25.92
CA LEU A 305 19.00 -18.68 25.19
C LEU A 305 18.82 -17.51 26.13
N ASP A 306 19.93 -16.92 26.57
CA ASP A 306 19.91 -15.97 27.68
C ASP A 306 21.10 -14.99 27.62
N THR A 307 21.00 -13.91 28.38
CA THR A 307 22.05 -12.90 28.57
C THR A 307 22.73 -13.09 29.92
N VAL A 308 24.06 -12.96 29.92
CA VAL A 308 24.87 -12.97 31.13
C VAL A 308 24.57 -11.75 31.99
N LYS A 309 24.12 -12.00 33.21
CA LYS A 309 23.81 -10.98 34.21
C LYS A 309 24.88 -10.98 35.31
N GLY A 310 25.36 -9.80 35.69
CA GLY A 310 26.42 -9.68 36.69
C GLY A 310 27.77 -10.24 36.22
N THR A 311 28.84 -10.07 37.01
CA THR A 311 30.17 -10.55 36.65
C THR A 311 30.29 -12.05 36.91
N PRO A 312 30.54 -12.90 35.89
CA PRO A 312 30.65 -14.35 36.08
C PRO A 312 31.82 -14.75 36.98
N ALA A 313 31.63 -15.83 37.72
CA ALA A 313 32.71 -16.52 38.43
C ALA A 313 33.27 -17.66 37.57
N LYS A 314 34.31 -18.33 38.07
CA LYS A 314 34.91 -19.46 37.36
C LYS A 314 33.98 -20.68 37.31
N ASP A 315 33.21 -20.88 38.37
CA ASP A 315 32.38 -22.06 38.62
C ASP A 315 30.89 -21.74 38.74
N GLU A 316 30.49 -20.50 38.45
CA GLU A 316 29.11 -20.02 38.61
C GLU A 316 28.82 -18.86 37.64
N ILE A 317 27.61 -18.82 37.07
CA ILE A 317 27.15 -17.78 36.14
C ILE A 317 25.67 -17.42 36.40
N GLU A 318 25.34 -16.13 36.43
CA GLU A 318 23.97 -15.63 36.59
C GLU A 318 23.40 -15.25 35.21
N LEU A 319 22.15 -15.65 34.95
CA LEU A 319 21.47 -15.44 33.66
C LEU A 319 20.22 -14.57 33.86
N LYS A 320 19.93 -13.69 32.89
CA LYS A 320 18.91 -12.63 33.00
C LYS A 320 17.49 -13.16 32.90
N VAL A 321 17.15 -13.86 31.81
CA VAL A 321 15.80 -14.35 31.50
C VAL A 321 15.41 -15.50 32.43
N ALA A 322 16.34 -16.41 32.70
CA ALA A 322 16.13 -17.47 33.68
C ALA A 322 15.98 -16.94 35.12
N ASP A 323 16.47 -15.73 35.40
CA ASP A 323 16.55 -15.09 36.72
C ASP A 323 17.10 -16.03 37.80
N ASP A 324 18.17 -16.74 37.47
CA ASP A 324 18.80 -17.73 38.35
C ASP A 324 20.32 -17.76 38.14
N THR A 325 21.01 -18.40 39.09
CA THR A 325 22.44 -18.59 39.07
C THR A 325 22.77 -20.08 38.94
N PHE A 326 23.60 -20.41 37.96
CA PHE A 326 23.94 -21.79 37.60
C PHE A 326 25.38 -22.13 37.92
N ASP A 327 25.59 -23.29 38.54
CA ASP A 327 26.90 -23.92 38.64
C ASP A 327 27.44 -24.29 37.25
N VAL A 328 28.75 -24.12 37.04
CA VAL A 328 29.46 -24.55 35.83
C VAL A 328 30.04 -25.96 36.03
N ALA A 329 29.87 -26.84 35.04
CA ALA A 329 30.39 -28.20 35.06
C ALA A 329 31.92 -28.23 34.96
N THR A 330 32.55 -29.27 35.51
CA THR A 330 34.00 -29.45 35.35
C THR A 330 34.31 -29.83 33.91
N GLY A 331 35.15 -29.05 33.23
CA GLY A 331 35.45 -29.23 31.82
C GLY A 331 34.44 -28.59 30.87
N ALA A 332 33.56 -27.71 31.38
CA ALA A 332 32.70 -26.92 30.53
C ALA A 332 33.51 -26.00 29.61
N GLU A 333 33.04 -25.89 28.37
CA GLU A 333 33.64 -25.05 27.34
C GLU A 333 32.77 -23.83 27.09
N ALA A 334 33.39 -22.72 26.72
CA ALA A 334 32.68 -21.51 26.41
C ALA A 334 33.39 -20.73 25.29
N TYR A 335 32.58 -20.13 24.44
CA TYR A 335 33.01 -19.31 23.30
C TYR A 335 32.29 -17.96 23.35
N VAL A 336 33.02 -16.89 23.08
CA VAL A 336 32.48 -15.53 22.94
C VAL A 336 32.95 -15.00 21.59
N ASN A 337 32.02 -14.63 20.70
CA ASN A 337 32.32 -14.26 19.31
C ASN A 337 33.21 -15.31 18.63
N PHE A 338 32.87 -16.60 18.83
CA PHE A 338 33.61 -17.77 18.36
C PHE A 338 35.05 -17.96 18.90
N ASP A 339 35.53 -17.06 19.77
CA ASP A 339 36.79 -17.24 20.48
C ASP A 339 36.62 -18.06 21.75
N SER A 340 37.41 -19.14 21.89
CA SER A 340 37.40 -19.94 23.12
C SER A 340 37.86 -19.12 24.32
N VAL A 341 37.11 -19.17 25.43
CA VAL A 341 37.50 -18.50 26.67
C VAL A 341 38.19 -19.46 27.64
N SER A 342 39.18 -18.97 28.39
CA SER A 342 39.97 -19.84 29.29
C SER A 342 39.19 -20.38 30.49
N ASP A 343 38.18 -19.63 30.96
CA ASP A 343 37.16 -20.06 31.91
C ASP A 343 36.00 -19.04 31.92
N PHE A 344 34.88 -19.40 32.56
CA PHE A 344 33.65 -18.62 32.58
C PHE A 344 33.81 -17.22 33.19
N SER A 345 34.82 -16.97 34.04
CA SER A 345 35.08 -15.63 34.60
C SER A 345 35.60 -14.61 33.57
N LYS A 346 35.86 -15.05 32.34
CA LYS A 346 36.28 -14.23 31.21
C LYS A 346 35.15 -13.81 30.29
N ILE A 347 33.94 -14.37 30.48
CA ILE A 347 32.78 -14.01 29.70
C ILE A 347 32.36 -12.57 30.09
N PRO A 348 32.21 -11.65 29.12
CA PRO A 348 31.71 -10.30 29.39
C PRO A 348 30.29 -10.30 29.96
N VAL A 349 29.97 -9.26 30.74
CA VAL A 349 28.60 -9.05 31.21
C VAL A 349 27.78 -8.51 30.06
N GLY A 350 26.56 -9.00 29.86
CA GLY A 350 25.71 -8.60 28.73
C GLY A 350 25.84 -9.49 27.50
N SER A 351 26.83 -10.40 27.45
CA SER A 351 26.92 -11.36 26.34
C SER A 351 25.68 -12.25 26.28
N TYR A 352 25.12 -12.42 25.09
CA TYR A 352 23.90 -13.19 24.85
C TYR A 352 24.22 -14.47 24.09
N GLY A 353 23.56 -15.57 24.44
CA GLY A 353 23.57 -16.73 23.57
C GLY A 353 23.13 -18.01 24.23
N LYS A 354 23.66 -19.12 23.72
CA LYS A 354 23.23 -20.48 24.00
C LYS A 354 24.03 -21.08 25.14
N PHE A 355 23.36 -21.47 26.21
CA PHE A 355 23.91 -22.26 27.30
C PHE A 355 23.30 -23.65 27.30
N VAL A 356 24.14 -24.68 27.39
CA VAL A 356 23.70 -26.08 27.43
C VAL A 356 23.94 -26.64 28.82
N ARG A 357 22.89 -27.23 29.41
CA ARG A 357 22.93 -27.82 30.74
C ARG A 357 23.08 -29.33 30.69
N GLU A 358 23.91 -29.85 31.60
CA GLU A 358 24.01 -31.27 31.88
C GLU A 358 23.96 -31.52 33.39
N SER A 359 23.06 -32.41 33.82
CA SER A 359 22.84 -32.68 35.25
C SER A 359 22.60 -31.41 36.10
N GLY A 360 21.97 -30.39 35.50
CA GLY A 360 21.65 -29.11 36.15
C GLY A 360 22.80 -28.10 36.21
N LYS A 361 23.94 -28.37 35.58
CA LYS A 361 25.10 -27.47 35.50
C LYS A 361 25.34 -27.03 34.06
N ILE A 362 25.88 -25.83 33.85
CA ILE A 362 26.27 -25.37 32.51
C ILE A 362 27.49 -26.16 32.06
N ALA A 363 27.34 -26.92 30.97
CA ALA A 363 28.39 -27.75 30.39
C ALA A 363 28.99 -27.15 29.11
N PHE A 364 28.28 -26.22 28.48
CA PHE A 364 28.74 -25.51 27.29
C PHE A 364 28.07 -24.14 27.18
N ALA A 365 28.77 -23.16 26.61
CA ALA A 365 28.19 -21.87 26.23
C ALA A 365 28.76 -21.36 24.89
N ASN A 366 27.91 -20.89 23.98
CA ASN A 366 28.31 -20.13 22.79
C ASN A 366 27.58 -18.79 22.82
N LEU A 367 28.32 -17.69 22.91
CA LEU A 367 27.79 -16.37 23.21
C LEU A 367 28.32 -15.33 22.24
N PHE A 368 27.56 -14.27 22.06
CA PHE A 368 27.99 -13.06 21.38
C PHE A 368 28.06 -11.89 22.35
N ASP A 369 29.17 -11.15 22.26
CA ASP A 369 29.36 -9.85 22.86
C ASP A 369 29.20 -8.82 21.75
N PHE A 370 28.06 -8.11 21.75
CA PHE A 370 27.69 -7.20 20.68
C PHE A 370 28.41 -5.86 20.84
N ASP A 371 28.94 -5.33 19.72
CA ASP A 371 29.48 -3.97 19.67
C ASP A 371 28.36 -2.94 19.73
N LYS A 372 27.22 -3.26 19.09
CA LYS A 372 26.11 -2.33 18.94
C LYS A 372 24.77 -3.05 18.81
N ILE A 373 23.72 -2.36 19.27
CA ILE A 373 22.35 -2.84 19.29
C ILE A 373 21.42 -1.71 18.81
N GLY A 374 20.33 -2.05 18.14
CA GLY A 374 19.44 -1.05 17.59
C GLY A 374 18.16 -1.59 16.99
N VAL A 375 17.31 -0.68 16.54
CA VAL A 375 16.06 -1.01 15.86
C VAL A 375 16.07 -0.45 14.45
N VAL A 376 15.82 -1.31 13.47
CA VAL A 376 15.86 -0.96 12.05
C VAL A 376 14.74 0.02 11.71
N THR A 377 15.10 1.11 11.05
CA THR A 377 14.18 2.16 10.58
C THR A 377 13.95 2.07 9.07
N GLU A 378 14.94 1.65 8.30
CA GLU A 378 14.84 1.46 6.86
C GLU A 378 15.86 0.41 6.36
N VAL A 379 15.51 -0.31 5.29
CA VAL A 379 16.44 -1.18 4.56
C VAL A 379 16.39 -0.83 3.07
N ASP A 380 17.45 -0.19 2.55
CA ASP A 380 17.63 0.09 1.10
C ASP A 380 18.77 -0.77 0.55
N LYS A 381 18.39 -1.91 -0.05
CA LYS A 381 19.30 -2.90 -0.66
C LYS A 381 20.29 -3.47 0.35
N ASN A 382 21.48 -2.88 0.41
CA ASN A 382 22.62 -3.31 1.20
C ASN A 382 22.88 -2.35 2.37
N VAL A 383 22.10 -1.27 2.49
CA VAL A 383 22.20 -0.34 3.63
C VAL A 383 21.05 -0.59 4.60
N ILE A 384 21.40 -0.87 5.85
CA ILE A 384 20.46 -1.02 6.96
C ILE A 384 20.57 0.25 7.81
N SER A 385 19.54 1.10 7.77
CA SER A 385 19.42 2.25 8.66
C SER A 385 18.68 1.84 9.92
N PHE A 386 19.18 2.27 11.08
CA PHE A 386 18.64 1.91 12.38
C PHE A 386 18.83 3.03 13.40
N VAL A 387 18.01 3.01 14.44
CA VAL A 387 18.25 3.83 15.65
C VAL A 387 19.09 3.02 16.62
N ASP A 388 20.22 3.58 17.05
CA ASP A 388 21.05 3.03 18.11
C ASP A 388 20.32 3.11 19.44
N ALA A 389 20.03 1.95 20.04
CA ALA A 389 19.22 1.89 21.25
C ALA A 389 19.94 2.53 22.47
N THR A 390 21.28 2.58 22.44
CA THR A 390 22.08 3.07 23.58
C THR A 390 22.05 4.59 23.76
N ASN A 391 21.71 5.34 22.71
CA ASN A 391 21.74 6.80 22.72
C ASN A 391 20.59 7.47 21.93
N GLY A 392 19.83 6.73 21.13
CA GLY A 392 18.76 7.26 20.29
C GLY A 392 19.23 7.97 19.02
N ASP A 393 20.51 7.87 18.65
CA ASP A 393 21.01 8.46 17.41
C ASP A 393 20.74 7.53 16.20
N ASP A 394 20.48 8.14 15.04
CA ASP A 394 20.40 7.41 13.77
C ASP A 394 21.79 6.92 13.34
N ASP A 395 21.87 5.69 12.83
CA ASP A 395 23.08 5.11 12.25
C ASP A 395 22.76 4.18 11.07
N GLU A 396 23.80 3.75 10.35
CA GLU A 396 23.67 2.88 9.18
C GLU A 396 24.77 1.82 9.10
N ILE A 397 24.42 0.64 8.61
CA ILE A 397 25.34 -0.43 8.24
C ILE A 397 25.31 -0.55 6.71
N ASP A 398 26.43 -0.30 6.03
CA ASP A 398 26.58 -0.62 4.61
C ASP A 398 27.19 -2.01 4.46
N LEU A 399 26.38 -2.99 4.07
CA LEU A 399 26.80 -4.37 3.90
C LEU A 399 27.83 -4.54 2.76
N ASP A 400 27.97 -3.56 1.86
CA ASP A 400 29.01 -3.59 0.82
C ASP A 400 30.43 -3.32 1.38
N ASP A 401 30.54 -2.86 2.63
CA ASP A 401 31.83 -2.62 3.30
C ASP A 401 32.44 -3.91 3.90
N TYR A 402 31.70 -5.02 3.92
CA TYR A 402 32.14 -6.31 4.48
C TYR A 402 32.31 -7.37 3.37
N ASP A 403 33.37 -8.17 3.46
CA ASP A 403 33.59 -9.30 2.56
C ASP A 403 32.63 -10.46 2.88
N ASP A 404 32.33 -10.66 4.17
CA ASP A 404 31.47 -11.72 4.67
C ASP A 404 30.37 -11.16 5.62
N VAL A 405 29.12 -11.54 5.36
CA VAL A 405 27.94 -11.11 6.13
C VAL A 405 27.20 -12.33 6.64
N TYR A 406 27.14 -12.47 7.96
CA TYR A 406 26.42 -13.55 8.63
C TYR A 406 25.19 -13.00 9.35
N VAL A 407 24.02 -13.58 9.07
CA VAL A 407 22.77 -13.19 9.72
C VAL A 407 22.19 -14.41 10.44
N TYR A 408 21.79 -14.21 11.68
CA TYR A 408 21.32 -15.26 12.58
C TYR A 408 19.97 -14.90 13.19
N ASN A 409 19.13 -15.91 13.40
CA ASN A 409 18.00 -15.83 14.32
C ASN A 409 18.52 -15.87 15.78
N PRO A 410 17.67 -15.56 16.78
CA PRO A 410 18.08 -15.55 18.20
C PRO A 410 18.63 -16.88 18.75
N ASP A 411 18.36 -18.01 18.09
CA ASP A 411 18.85 -19.35 18.43
C ASP A 411 20.11 -19.78 17.67
N PHE A 412 20.66 -18.86 16.86
CA PHE A 412 21.79 -19.03 15.96
C PHE A 412 21.55 -19.91 14.74
N SER A 413 20.28 -20.24 14.45
CA SER A 413 19.93 -20.72 13.11
C SER A 413 20.15 -19.62 12.09
N LYS A 414 20.53 -20.00 10.87
CA LYS A 414 20.81 -19.06 9.79
C LYS A 414 19.56 -18.29 9.37
N ALA A 415 19.70 -16.98 9.24
CA ALA A 415 18.73 -16.08 8.65
C ALA A 415 19.31 -15.47 7.36
N ASP A 416 18.45 -14.84 6.55
CA ASP A 416 18.90 -14.07 5.39
C ASP A 416 18.81 -12.56 5.67
N VAL A 417 19.67 -11.77 5.02
CA VAL A 417 19.60 -10.29 5.03
C VAL A 417 18.20 -9.78 4.67
N LYS A 418 17.50 -10.47 3.77
CA LYS A 418 16.12 -10.13 3.33
C LYS A 418 15.07 -10.26 4.45
N ASP A 419 15.41 -10.95 5.54
CA ASP A 419 14.52 -11.15 6.69
C ASP A 419 14.63 -9.99 7.69
N ILE A 420 15.65 -9.13 7.55
CA ILE A 420 15.78 -7.85 8.28
C ILE A 420 14.81 -6.84 7.65
N LYS A 421 13.96 -6.22 8.47
CA LYS A 421 12.86 -5.34 8.07
C LYS A 421 12.80 -4.13 8.98
N GLU A 422 12.04 -3.12 8.60
CA GLU A 422 11.66 -2.05 9.52
C GLU A 422 11.05 -2.65 10.80
N TYR A 423 11.46 -2.10 11.95
CA TYR A 423 11.14 -2.59 13.29
C TYR A 423 11.72 -3.96 13.67
N SER A 424 12.70 -4.48 12.93
CA SER A 424 13.57 -5.53 13.44
C SER A 424 14.48 -4.99 14.56
N ALA A 425 14.59 -5.72 15.67
CA ALA A 425 15.70 -5.52 16.61
C ALA A 425 16.95 -6.20 16.05
N ILE A 426 18.07 -5.47 16.00
CA ILE A 426 19.36 -5.97 15.51
C ILE A 426 20.44 -5.83 16.57
N PHE A 427 21.30 -6.82 16.62
CA PHE A 427 22.41 -6.93 17.56
C PHE A 427 23.61 -7.43 16.77
N PHE A 428 24.70 -6.67 16.72
CA PHE A 428 25.80 -7.03 15.85
C PHE A 428 27.17 -6.74 16.47
N TRP A 429 28.15 -7.47 15.97
CA TRP A 429 29.56 -7.20 16.20
C TRP A 429 30.31 -7.35 14.87
N GLU A 430 31.44 -6.67 14.80
CA GLU A 430 32.28 -6.61 13.61
C GLU A 430 33.67 -7.18 13.94
N ASP A 431 34.24 -7.96 13.01
CA ASP A 431 35.61 -8.45 13.11
C ASP A 431 36.32 -8.31 11.76
N ASP A 432 37.36 -7.46 11.72
CA ASP A 432 38.11 -7.09 10.52
C ASP A 432 37.22 -6.68 9.32
N ASP A 433 36.97 -7.58 8.35
CA ASP A 433 36.16 -7.36 7.15
C ASP A 433 34.83 -8.17 7.18
N GLU A 434 34.42 -8.63 8.38
CA GLU A 434 33.24 -9.47 8.61
C GLU A 434 32.23 -8.78 9.56
N ILE A 435 30.93 -8.95 9.27
CA ILE A 435 29.85 -8.55 10.18
C ILE A 435 28.94 -9.73 10.53
N ASN A 436 28.59 -9.83 11.81
CA ASN A 436 27.65 -10.82 12.31
C ASN A 436 26.45 -10.13 12.95
N ILE A 437 25.26 -10.42 12.44
CA ILE A 437 24.02 -9.76 12.85
C ILE A 437 23.06 -10.81 13.40
N VAL A 438 22.64 -10.66 14.65
CA VAL A 438 21.47 -11.35 15.19
C VAL A 438 20.26 -10.46 15.00
N VAL A 439 19.23 -10.98 14.33
CA VAL A 439 17.99 -10.26 14.05
C VAL A 439 16.82 -10.90 14.81
N LYS A 440 16.01 -10.06 15.45
CA LYS A 440 14.74 -10.47 16.05
C LYS A 440 13.58 -9.65 15.48
N ASN A 441 12.66 -10.35 14.84
CA ASN A 441 11.47 -9.78 14.21
C ASN A 441 10.24 -9.93 15.12
N ASP A 442 10.29 -9.30 16.30
CA ASP A 442 9.26 -9.42 17.32
C ASP A 442 8.79 -8.03 17.74
N SER A 443 7.52 -7.74 17.49
CA SER A 443 6.90 -6.47 17.84
C SER A 443 5.45 -6.66 18.29
N VAL A 444 5.01 -5.73 19.14
CA VAL A 444 3.69 -5.71 19.74
C VAL A 444 3.01 -4.41 19.32
N GLU A 445 1.90 -4.52 18.60
CA GLU A 445 1.05 -3.38 18.26
C GLU A 445 -0.19 -3.38 19.16
N GLY A 446 -0.61 -2.19 19.61
CA GLY A 446 -1.85 -2.05 20.37
C GLY A 446 -1.99 -0.71 21.06
N ASN A 447 -3.08 -0.56 21.83
CA ASN A 447 -3.37 0.65 22.58
C ASN A 447 -2.69 0.62 23.95
N VAL A 448 -2.13 1.74 24.38
CA VAL A 448 -1.47 1.85 25.68
C VAL A 448 -2.48 2.16 26.78
N ASP A 449 -2.74 1.15 27.60
CA ASP A 449 -3.64 1.26 28.75
C ASP A 449 -3.07 2.10 29.89
N ALA A 450 -1.75 1.97 30.12
CA ALA A 450 -1.05 2.54 31.25
C ALA A 450 0.47 2.44 31.06
N VAL A 451 1.21 3.34 31.72
CA VAL A 451 2.67 3.32 31.76
C VAL A 451 3.20 3.41 33.19
N LYS A 452 4.43 2.93 33.40
CA LYS A 452 5.30 3.20 34.55
C LYS A 452 6.66 3.63 34.03
N ALA A 453 7.54 4.06 34.94
CA ALA A 453 8.91 4.43 34.58
C ALA A 453 9.73 3.28 33.96
N ASP A 454 9.36 2.03 34.24
CA ASP A 454 10.10 0.82 33.87
C ASP A 454 9.26 -0.18 33.05
N SER A 455 8.03 0.18 32.65
CA SER A 455 7.13 -0.75 31.97
C SER A 455 5.98 -0.05 31.26
N ILE A 456 5.49 -0.65 30.17
CA ILE A 456 4.35 -0.17 29.38
C ILE A 456 3.28 -1.26 29.27
N LYS A 457 2.01 -0.89 29.32
CA LYS A 457 0.89 -1.82 29.22
C LYS A 457 0.17 -1.65 27.89
N ILE A 458 0.33 -2.61 26.99
CA ILE A 458 -0.25 -2.60 25.65
C ILE A 458 -1.32 -3.70 25.58
N ASP A 459 -2.55 -3.34 25.22
CA ASP A 459 -3.68 -4.28 25.07
C ASP A 459 -3.86 -5.25 26.25
N GLY A 460 -3.71 -4.74 27.48
CA GLY A 460 -3.87 -5.55 28.69
C GLY A 460 -2.58 -6.16 29.25
N THR A 461 -1.50 -6.23 28.47
CA THR A 461 -0.26 -6.95 28.82
C THR A 461 0.85 -5.97 29.19
N TRP A 462 1.55 -6.23 30.30
CA TRP A 462 2.72 -5.44 30.69
C TRP A 462 3.97 -5.96 29.99
N TYR A 463 4.76 -5.03 29.47
CA TYR A 463 6.09 -5.24 28.93
C TYR A 463 7.08 -4.41 29.73
N ASP A 464 8.16 -5.04 30.18
CA ASP A 464 9.21 -4.39 30.95
C ASP A 464 10.17 -3.67 30.00
N ARG A 465 10.71 -2.54 30.46
CA ARG A 465 11.66 -1.71 29.70
C ARG A 465 13.02 -2.41 29.65
N GLY A 466 13.59 -2.56 28.45
CA GLY A 466 14.97 -3.00 28.26
C GLY A 466 15.98 -2.00 28.81
N ASP A 467 17.23 -2.44 29.00
CA ASP A 467 18.28 -1.59 29.59
C ASP A 467 18.60 -0.36 28.72
N ASP A 468 18.53 -0.51 27.39
CA ASP A 468 18.79 0.51 26.37
C ASP A 468 17.53 0.86 25.56
N ALA A 469 16.37 0.95 26.21
CA ALA A 469 15.12 1.22 25.50
C ALA A 469 15.03 2.67 24.98
N VAL A 470 14.58 2.84 23.74
CA VAL A 470 14.30 4.14 23.10
C VAL A 470 12.80 4.34 22.86
N VAL A 471 12.39 5.59 22.65
CA VAL A 471 11.01 5.98 22.38
C VAL A 471 10.94 7.02 21.27
N THR A 472 9.84 7.04 20.53
CA THR A 472 9.52 8.15 19.62
C THR A 472 8.02 8.43 19.63
N LEU A 473 7.68 9.69 19.91
CA LEU A 473 6.30 10.18 19.96
C LEU A 473 5.81 10.68 18.58
N ASP A 474 6.71 10.75 17.60
CA ASP A 474 6.46 11.27 16.25
C ASP A 474 6.87 10.27 15.15
N LYS A 475 6.69 8.97 15.41
CA LYS A 475 6.92 7.87 14.45
C LYS A 475 8.31 7.90 13.79
N GLY A 476 9.33 8.20 14.58
CA GLY A 476 10.74 8.14 14.15
C GLY A 476 11.32 9.45 13.63
N ASP A 477 10.59 10.57 13.72
CA ASP A 477 11.15 11.89 13.41
C ASP A 477 12.18 12.33 14.47
N ASN A 478 11.97 11.96 15.74
CA ASN A 478 12.93 12.14 16.83
C ASN A 478 12.87 10.94 17.79
N TYR A 479 14.03 10.40 18.14
CA TYR A 479 14.18 9.36 19.14
C TYR A 479 14.75 9.95 20.43
N ASP A 480 14.20 9.50 21.56
CA ASP A 480 14.68 9.81 22.89
C ASP A 480 14.93 8.49 23.64
N VAL A 481 15.88 8.48 24.58
CA VAL A 481 16.09 7.34 25.47
C VAL A 481 14.96 7.29 26.49
N TRP A 482 14.43 6.10 26.78
CA TRP A 482 13.42 5.90 27.81
C TRP A 482 14.05 5.95 29.21
N GLU A 483 14.26 7.16 29.73
CA GLU A 483 14.90 7.34 31.04
C GLU A 483 13.93 7.15 32.22
N ASP A 484 12.71 7.69 32.10
CA ASP A 484 11.73 7.71 33.20
C ASP A 484 10.26 7.68 32.71
N LEU A 485 9.32 8.05 33.59
CA LEU A 485 7.88 8.05 33.28
C LEU A 485 7.52 9.14 32.25
N ASP A 486 8.21 10.28 32.28
CA ASP A 486 7.90 11.43 31.42
C ASP A 486 8.23 11.08 29.95
N SER A 487 9.18 10.17 29.70
CA SER A 487 9.50 9.65 28.35
C SER A 487 8.32 8.92 27.68
N VAL A 488 7.40 8.35 28.45
CA VAL A 488 6.34 7.46 27.93
C VAL A 488 4.92 7.87 28.33
N GLU A 489 4.73 8.85 29.20
CA GLU A 489 3.39 9.25 29.67
C GLU A 489 2.47 9.73 28.56
N ASP A 490 3.04 10.31 27.50
CA ASP A 490 2.30 10.81 26.34
C ASP A 490 1.76 9.68 25.46
N PHE A 491 2.21 8.43 25.61
CA PHE A 491 1.63 7.30 24.90
C PHE A 491 0.29 6.83 25.49
N VAL A 492 -0.14 7.27 26.68
CA VAL A 492 -1.37 6.76 27.30
C VAL A 492 -2.61 7.07 26.46
N ASP A 493 -3.47 6.07 26.25
CA ASP A 493 -4.62 6.07 25.33
C ASP A 493 -4.21 6.12 23.83
N GLU A 494 -2.92 6.08 23.47
CA GLU A 494 -2.42 6.08 22.08
C GLU A 494 -2.16 4.67 21.54
N ASP A 495 -2.25 4.51 20.22
CA ASP A 495 -1.84 3.29 19.52
C ASP A 495 -0.32 3.33 19.24
N VAL A 496 0.37 2.27 19.63
CA VAL A 496 1.83 2.17 19.54
C VAL A 496 2.29 0.84 18.93
N THR A 497 3.52 0.83 18.46
CA THR A 497 4.30 -0.38 18.17
C THR A 497 5.47 -0.44 19.15
N ALA A 498 5.60 -1.56 19.87
CA ALA A 498 6.74 -1.84 20.74
C ALA A 498 7.61 -2.95 20.12
N VAL A 499 8.89 -2.69 19.89
CA VAL A 499 9.86 -3.69 19.40
C VAL A 499 10.49 -4.40 20.59
N ILE A 500 10.59 -5.72 20.51
CA ILE A 500 11.02 -6.58 21.63
C ILE A 500 12.46 -7.06 21.40
N ASP A 501 13.30 -6.91 22.42
CA ASP A 501 14.72 -7.30 22.42
C ASP A 501 14.91 -8.83 22.57
N LEU A 502 16.16 -9.30 22.62
CA LEU A 502 16.49 -10.72 22.82
C LEU A 502 16.02 -11.30 24.17
N ASN A 503 15.83 -10.47 25.19
CA ASN A 503 15.38 -10.86 26.52
C ASN A 503 13.85 -10.89 26.69
N GLY A 504 13.11 -10.41 25.69
CA GLY A 504 11.64 -10.26 25.80
C GLY A 504 11.22 -8.92 26.41
N GLU A 505 12.13 -7.96 26.52
CA GLU A 505 11.92 -6.61 27.04
C GLU A 505 11.74 -5.61 25.88
N VAL A 506 11.19 -4.43 26.16
CA VAL A 506 10.96 -3.40 25.15
C VAL A 506 12.27 -2.71 24.79
N MET A 507 12.61 -2.69 23.50
CA MET A 507 13.75 -1.96 22.92
C MET A 507 13.35 -0.61 22.31
N LEU A 508 12.18 -0.54 21.65
CA LEU A 508 11.63 0.70 21.10
C LEU A 508 10.14 0.77 21.39
N VAL A 509 9.61 1.94 21.77
CA VAL A 509 8.17 2.27 21.62
C VAL A 509 8.02 3.39 20.62
N THR A 510 7.27 3.16 19.55
CA THR A 510 6.97 4.15 18.53
C THR A 510 5.46 4.38 18.42
N GLY A 511 5.06 5.65 18.33
CA GLY A 511 3.67 6.06 18.22
C GLY A 511 3.56 7.50 17.71
N ALA A 512 2.33 7.98 17.54
CA ALA A 512 2.08 9.34 17.04
C ALA A 512 1.36 10.23 18.06
N ALA A 513 1.84 10.17 19.31
CA ALA A 513 1.37 10.98 20.43
C ALA A 513 1.69 12.48 20.30
N LYS A 514 2.46 12.91 19.29
CA LYS A 514 2.87 14.31 19.11
C LYS A 514 2.26 14.94 17.85
N ALA A 515 2.11 16.27 17.89
CA ALA A 515 1.61 17.05 16.77
C ALA A 515 2.49 16.93 15.52
N THR A 516 1.97 16.33 14.45
CA THR A 516 2.65 16.14 13.16
C THR A 516 2.38 17.29 12.16
N SER A 517 1.36 18.12 12.42
CA SER A 517 1.03 19.24 11.53
C SER A 517 1.82 20.53 11.84
N GLY A 518 1.93 21.39 10.81
CA GLY A 518 2.25 22.81 10.98
C GLY A 518 1.12 23.58 11.68
N ASP A 519 1.34 24.87 11.96
CA ASP A 519 0.32 25.75 12.56
C ASP A 519 -0.88 25.92 11.61
N LEU A 520 -2.06 25.53 12.08
CA LEU A 520 -3.35 25.73 11.42
C LEU A 520 -4.13 26.86 12.11
N TYR A 521 -5.06 27.46 11.38
CA TYR A 521 -5.86 28.60 11.83
C TYR A 521 -7.31 28.47 11.37
N GLY A 522 -8.25 28.83 12.23
CA GLY A 522 -9.67 28.83 11.89
C GLY A 522 -10.57 29.51 12.91
N VAL A 523 -11.84 29.66 12.55
CA VAL A 523 -12.90 30.15 13.43
C VAL A 523 -13.71 28.96 13.92
N VAL A 524 -13.82 28.80 15.24
CA VAL A 524 -14.66 27.77 15.86
C VAL A 524 -16.12 28.20 15.73
N THR A 525 -16.90 27.43 14.97
CA THR A 525 -18.32 27.70 14.71
C THR A 525 -19.24 26.90 15.62
N TYR A 526 -18.73 25.82 16.22
CA TYR A 526 -19.45 25.05 17.24
C TYR A 526 -18.48 24.24 18.12
N ALA A 527 -18.90 23.91 19.34
CA ALA A 527 -18.16 23.02 20.24
C ALA A 527 -19.11 22.06 20.95
N LYS A 528 -18.75 20.79 21.01
CA LYS A 528 -19.55 19.70 21.58
C LYS A 528 -18.82 19.03 22.75
N ASP A 529 -19.55 18.83 23.84
CA ASP A 529 -19.06 18.11 25.02
C ASP A 529 -19.00 16.58 24.78
N GLY A 530 -17.98 15.94 25.32
CA GLY A 530 -17.69 14.50 25.18
C GLY A 530 -16.60 14.02 26.14
N ARG A 531 -16.11 12.76 26.01
CA ARG A 531 -14.88 12.33 26.74
C ARG A 531 -13.73 13.28 26.43
N TYR A 532 -13.64 13.69 25.18
CA TYR A 532 -12.83 14.78 24.64
C TYR A 532 -13.76 15.82 23.99
N VAL A 533 -13.36 17.09 23.95
CA VAL A 533 -14.17 18.14 23.29
C VAL A 533 -14.00 18.01 21.79
N THR A 534 -15.09 18.10 21.02
CA THR A 534 -15.03 18.23 19.56
C THR A 534 -15.33 19.67 19.17
N LEU A 535 -14.46 20.28 18.37
CA LEU A 535 -14.62 21.63 17.81
C LEU A 535 -14.94 21.55 16.32
N THR A 536 -16.02 22.20 15.89
CA THR A 536 -16.28 22.47 14.47
C THR A 536 -15.54 23.75 14.11
N VAL A 537 -14.58 23.67 13.18
CA VAL A 537 -13.69 24.76 12.81
C VAL A 537 -13.84 25.07 11.32
N PHE A 538 -14.18 26.31 11.00
CA PHE A 538 -14.07 26.84 9.64
C PHE A 538 -12.60 27.13 9.33
N ASN A 539 -12.02 26.35 8.43
CA ASN A 539 -10.59 26.32 8.17
C ASN A 539 -10.17 27.18 6.96
N LYS A 540 -8.87 27.26 6.68
CA LYS A 540 -8.29 28.03 5.57
C LYS A 540 -8.76 27.61 4.17
N ASP A 541 -9.31 26.41 4.03
CA ASP A 541 -9.79 25.86 2.76
C ASP A 541 -11.27 26.21 2.51
N GLY A 542 -11.91 26.88 3.48
CA GLY A 542 -13.28 27.38 3.37
C GLY A 542 -14.32 26.34 3.76
N GLU A 543 -13.92 25.33 4.53
CA GLU A 543 -14.75 24.21 4.97
C GLU A 543 -14.88 24.18 6.49
N GLU A 544 -16.04 23.75 6.99
CA GLU A 544 -16.21 23.40 8.40
C GLU A 544 -15.81 21.94 8.63
N VAL A 545 -14.85 21.73 9.52
CA VAL A 545 -14.33 20.40 9.86
C VAL A 545 -14.40 20.19 11.37
N ASP A 546 -14.83 18.99 11.79
CA ASP A 546 -14.86 18.60 13.19
C ASP A 546 -13.50 18.00 13.61
N TYR A 547 -12.90 18.55 14.65
CA TYR A 547 -11.67 18.03 15.25
C TYR A 547 -11.89 17.72 16.73
N THR A 548 -11.40 16.57 17.18
CA THR A 548 -11.44 16.17 18.61
C THR A 548 -10.17 16.64 19.31
N ALA A 549 -10.26 17.06 20.56
CA ALA A 549 -9.10 17.41 21.36
C ALA A 549 -8.39 16.14 21.88
N GLU A 550 -7.07 16.11 21.83
CA GLU A 550 -6.25 15.02 22.40
C GLU A 550 -6.44 14.94 23.93
N SER A 551 -6.58 16.09 24.61
CA SER A 551 -6.80 16.11 26.07
C SER A 551 -8.25 16.25 26.49
N SER A 552 -8.69 15.39 27.41
CA SER A 552 -10.01 15.48 28.03
C SER A 552 -10.22 16.78 28.83
N THR A 553 -9.18 17.55 29.13
CA THR A 553 -9.28 18.79 29.91
C THR A 553 -9.34 20.06 29.06
N GLU A 554 -9.06 19.97 27.75
CA GLU A 554 -8.95 21.12 26.87
C GLU A 554 -10.28 21.58 26.27
N PHE A 555 -10.31 22.86 25.90
CA PHE A 555 -11.42 23.55 25.22
C PHE A 555 -12.80 23.46 25.90
N ARG A 556 -12.87 23.01 27.16
CA ARG A 556 -14.11 22.86 27.92
C ARG A 556 -14.85 24.19 28.13
N ASP A 557 -14.11 25.29 28.15
CA ASP A 557 -14.65 26.65 28.18
C ASP A 557 -15.37 27.04 26.88
N LEU A 558 -15.00 26.45 25.74
CA LEU A 558 -15.63 26.72 24.43
C LEU A 558 -17.03 26.09 24.30
N VAL A 559 -17.27 24.96 24.94
CA VAL A 559 -18.56 24.24 24.93
C VAL A 559 -19.73 25.14 25.38
N ASN A 560 -19.48 26.08 26.30
CA ASN A 560 -20.52 26.92 26.88
C ASN A 560 -20.76 28.24 26.12
N LEU A 561 -20.05 28.49 25.02
CA LEU A 561 -20.22 29.68 24.22
C LEU A 561 -21.57 29.71 23.47
N LYS A 562 -21.96 30.91 23.04
CA LYS A 562 -23.22 31.17 22.33
C LYS A 562 -22.96 31.36 20.85
N TYR A 563 -22.77 30.24 20.15
CA TYR A 563 -22.49 30.21 18.71
C TYR A 563 -23.65 30.69 17.81
N TYR A 564 -24.88 30.70 18.33
CA TYR A 564 -26.08 31.11 17.60
C TYR A 564 -26.90 32.15 18.38
N ASN A 565 -27.44 33.15 17.68
CA ASN A 565 -28.41 34.09 18.25
C ASN A 565 -29.80 33.44 18.30
N THR A 566 -30.34 33.17 19.49
CA THR A 566 -31.73 32.70 19.61
C THR A 566 -32.70 33.87 19.56
N VAL A 567 -33.85 33.68 18.90
CA VAL A 567 -34.94 34.67 18.73
C VAL A 567 -35.52 35.15 20.07
N ASP A 568 -35.22 34.46 21.17
CA ASP A 568 -35.59 34.86 22.51
C ASP A 568 -34.59 35.86 23.08
N ASN A 569 -35.03 37.12 23.05
CA ASN A 569 -34.69 38.35 23.78
C ASN A 569 -33.89 38.22 25.10
N THR A 570 -32.79 37.47 25.09
CA THR A 570 -31.80 37.38 26.16
C THR A 570 -30.68 38.36 25.85
N THR A 571 -30.37 39.21 26.83
CA THR A 571 -29.37 40.30 26.75
C THR A 571 -27.91 39.84 26.61
N ALA A 572 -27.66 38.56 26.27
CA ALA A 572 -26.31 38.00 26.18
C ALA A 572 -25.79 38.05 24.73
N PRO A 573 -24.60 38.63 24.48
CA PRO A 573 -24.03 38.71 23.14
C PRO A 573 -23.60 37.33 22.58
N LEU A 574 -23.67 37.18 21.26
CA LEU A 574 -23.05 36.08 20.50
C LEU A 574 -21.62 35.83 20.99
N SER A 575 -21.20 34.58 21.15
CA SER A 575 -19.82 34.25 21.51
C SER A 575 -19.30 33.02 20.79
N TYR A 576 -18.07 33.12 20.30
CA TYR A 576 -17.37 32.13 19.48
C TYR A 576 -15.86 32.26 19.71
N ALA A 577 -15.02 31.48 19.02
CA ALA A 577 -13.58 31.55 19.18
C ALA A 577 -12.84 31.57 17.84
N ALA A 578 -11.65 32.17 17.83
CA ALA A 578 -10.65 31.97 16.80
C ALA A 578 -9.50 31.15 17.41
N LEU A 579 -8.98 30.21 16.64
CA LEU A 579 -8.05 29.19 17.10
C LEU A 579 -6.83 29.12 16.18
N LYS A 580 -5.64 29.08 16.78
CA LYS A 580 -4.42 28.50 16.20
C LYS A 580 -4.23 27.13 16.83
N TYR A 581 -4.02 26.09 16.03
CA TYR A 581 -3.92 24.71 16.50
C TYR A 581 -2.98 23.88 15.63
N LYS A 582 -2.62 22.70 16.12
CA LYS A 582 -1.91 21.67 15.36
C LYS A 582 -2.66 20.35 15.49
N LEU A 583 -2.41 19.44 14.55
CA LEU A 583 -3.00 18.12 14.53
C LEU A 583 -1.94 17.05 14.80
N THR A 584 -2.33 16.03 15.56
CA THR A 584 -1.61 14.74 15.68
C THR A 584 -1.78 13.93 14.38
N SER A 585 -1.12 12.78 14.28
CA SER A 585 -1.30 11.92 13.10
C SER A 585 -2.74 11.41 12.93
N ASP A 586 -3.47 11.33 14.04
CA ASP A 586 -4.86 10.86 14.11
C ASP A 586 -5.88 11.99 13.91
N SER A 587 -5.41 13.16 13.47
CA SER A 587 -6.22 14.34 13.19
C SER A 587 -6.93 14.92 14.43
N GLU A 588 -6.39 14.67 15.61
CA GLU A 588 -6.83 15.32 16.85
C GLU A 588 -6.09 16.63 17.08
N ILE A 589 -6.73 17.61 17.73
CA ILE A 589 -6.08 18.85 18.14
C ILE A 589 -5.12 18.51 19.27
N ALA A 590 -3.83 18.66 18.98
CA ALA A 590 -2.77 18.42 19.95
C ALA A 590 -2.87 19.38 21.14
N LYS A 591 -2.60 18.83 22.32
CA LYS A 591 -2.63 19.49 23.64
C LYS A 591 -1.63 20.63 23.74
N GLU A 592 -0.50 20.50 23.05
CA GLU A 592 0.51 21.52 23.08
C GLU A 592 0.30 22.58 21.98
N LYS A 593 0.49 23.86 22.33
CA LYS A 593 0.62 25.02 21.41
C LYS A 593 -0.69 25.51 20.78
N SER A 594 -1.85 25.05 21.24
CA SER A 594 -3.14 25.65 20.86
C SER A 594 -3.31 27.05 21.46
N VAL A 595 -3.59 28.05 20.62
CA VAL A 595 -3.85 29.43 21.04
C VAL A 595 -5.29 29.80 20.70
N VAL A 596 -6.09 30.04 21.74
CA VAL A 596 -7.51 30.37 21.63
C VAL A 596 -7.73 31.85 21.96
N SER A 597 -8.55 32.53 21.16
CA SER A 597 -9.12 33.82 21.51
C SER A 597 -10.64 33.76 21.43
N ILE A 598 -11.30 33.87 22.59
CA ILE A 598 -12.76 33.90 22.69
C ILE A 598 -13.25 35.30 22.31
N ILE A 599 -14.14 35.38 21.35
CA ILE A 599 -14.81 36.60 20.91
C ILE A 599 -16.23 36.63 21.47
N THR A 600 -16.57 37.73 22.17
CA THR A 600 -17.91 37.98 22.69
C THR A 600 -18.47 39.27 22.07
N GLY A 601 -19.51 39.14 21.25
CA GLY A 601 -19.97 40.20 20.36
C GLY A 601 -18.90 40.51 19.32
N MET A 602 -18.28 41.69 19.45
CA MET A 602 -17.13 42.11 18.64
C MET A 602 -15.84 42.19 19.45
N THR A 603 -15.87 41.84 20.75
CA THR A 603 -14.74 42.02 21.65
C THR A 603 -13.99 40.70 21.83
N PRO A 604 -12.78 40.55 21.26
CA PRO A 604 -11.93 39.39 21.47
C PRO A 604 -11.19 39.48 22.80
N THR A 605 -11.04 38.35 23.47
CA THR A 605 -10.22 38.20 24.67
C THR A 605 -8.78 37.93 24.23
N VAL A 606 -7.88 38.87 24.52
CA VAL A 606 -6.45 38.79 24.17
C VAL A 606 -5.64 38.63 25.44
N ASN A 607 -5.24 37.38 25.73
CA ASN A 607 -4.52 37.01 26.96
C ASN A 607 -3.12 36.42 26.68
N ASN A 608 -2.65 36.46 25.44
CA ASN A 608 -1.37 35.89 25.02
C ASN A 608 -0.58 36.89 24.15
N SER A 609 0.69 36.60 23.88
CA SER A 609 1.59 37.46 23.11
C SER A 609 1.42 37.36 21.60
N GLU A 610 0.66 36.38 21.10
CA GLU A 610 0.52 36.06 19.68
C GLU A 610 -0.76 36.62 19.06
N THR A 611 -1.72 37.06 19.88
CA THR A 611 -2.99 37.63 19.41
C THR A 611 -3.05 39.13 19.68
N PHE A 612 -3.59 39.87 18.71
CA PHE A 612 -3.73 41.31 18.78
C PHE A 612 -5.09 41.72 18.26
N SER A 613 -5.76 42.65 18.95
CA SER A 613 -7.06 43.14 18.52
C SER A 613 -7.12 44.66 18.49
N GLY A 614 -8.00 45.19 17.66
CA GLY A 614 -8.22 46.63 17.55
C GLY A 614 -8.83 47.04 16.22
N LYS A 615 -8.89 48.36 16.03
CA LYS A 615 -9.33 48.98 14.78
C LYS A 615 -8.30 48.75 13.68
N LEU A 616 -8.68 48.05 12.63
CA LEU A 616 -7.85 47.74 11.47
C LEU A 616 -7.92 48.88 10.46
N THR A 617 -6.75 49.38 10.05
CA THR A 617 -6.59 50.41 9.02
C THR A 617 -5.55 49.98 7.98
N LYS A 618 -5.77 50.35 6.73
CA LYS A 618 -4.88 50.01 5.60
C LYS A 618 -5.21 50.88 4.39
N ASP A 619 -4.19 51.35 3.68
CA ASP A 619 -4.36 51.97 2.36
C ASP A 619 -4.41 50.91 1.25
N ALA A 620 -5.07 51.19 0.12
CA ALA A 620 -5.11 50.28 -1.03
C ALA A 620 -3.70 49.94 -1.54
N ASP A 621 -3.54 48.73 -2.06
CA ASP A 621 -2.29 48.15 -2.60
C ASP A 621 -1.13 48.02 -1.60
N LYS A 622 -1.32 48.40 -0.33
CA LYS A 622 -0.34 48.13 0.73
C LYS A 622 -0.47 46.70 1.23
N LYS A 623 0.67 46.00 1.35
CA LYS A 623 0.74 44.65 1.94
C LYS A 623 1.01 44.69 3.45
N TYR A 624 0.32 45.58 4.16
CA TYR A 624 0.36 45.62 5.62
C TYR A 624 -0.95 46.23 6.17
N VAL A 625 -1.28 45.87 7.41
CA VAL A 625 -2.38 46.44 8.20
C VAL A 625 -1.84 47.05 9.48
N ASP A 626 -2.52 48.10 9.96
CA ASP A 626 -2.25 48.73 11.25
C ASP A 626 -3.47 48.57 12.18
N LEU A 627 -3.27 47.91 13.32
CA LEU A 627 -4.24 47.74 14.41
C LEU A 627 -4.07 48.87 15.46
N GLY A 628 -4.33 50.12 15.05
CA GLY A 628 -4.09 51.32 15.85
C GLY A 628 -2.62 51.78 15.90
N SER A 629 -2.29 52.73 16.79
CA SER A 629 -0.96 53.36 16.85
C SER A 629 0.12 52.37 17.34
N ASN A 630 0.97 51.89 16.43
CA ASN A 630 2.15 51.02 16.63
C ASN A 630 1.92 49.49 16.61
N ASN A 631 0.80 48.99 16.05
CA ASN A 631 0.60 47.54 15.84
C ASN A 631 0.50 47.23 14.35
N ARG A 632 1.64 47.18 13.66
CA ARG A 632 1.73 46.85 12.24
C ARG A 632 1.94 45.37 12.00
N PHE A 633 1.25 44.80 11.01
CA PHE A 633 1.46 43.44 10.54
C PHE A 633 1.51 43.43 9.01
N TYR A 634 2.41 42.63 8.45
CA TYR A 634 2.56 42.48 7.00
C TYR A 634 1.63 41.39 6.49
N ILE A 635 1.20 41.50 5.23
CA ILE A 635 0.32 40.52 4.59
C ILE A 635 1.17 39.70 3.63
N ALA A 636 1.33 38.42 3.93
CA ALA A 636 2.00 37.45 3.08
C ALA A 636 0.98 36.67 2.24
N SER A 637 1.45 35.90 1.27
CA SER A 637 0.57 35.09 0.40
C SER A 637 -0.12 33.95 1.14
N ASP A 638 0.47 33.49 2.26
CA ASP A 638 -0.03 32.45 3.16
C ASP A 638 -0.84 33.03 4.34
N THR A 639 -1.02 34.35 4.43
CA THR A 639 -1.87 34.95 5.47
C THR A 639 -3.32 34.52 5.26
N VAL A 640 -3.90 33.85 6.26
CA VAL A 640 -5.31 33.47 6.25
C VAL A 640 -6.15 34.68 6.66
N ILE A 641 -7.20 35.01 5.90
CA ILE A 641 -8.05 36.17 6.17
C ILE A 641 -9.51 35.74 6.12
N MET A 642 -10.22 35.90 7.22
CA MET A 642 -11.61 35.50 7.36
C MET A 642 -12.48 36.66 7.85
N GLN A 643 -13.71 36.70 7.36
CA GLN A 643 -14.79 37.43 7.99
C GLN A 643 -15.58 36.46 8.85
N ALA A 644 -15.74 36.72 10.15
CA ALA A 644 -16.41 35.78 11.05
C ALA A 644 -17.94 35.85 10.97
N LEU A 645 -18.50 37.05 10.73
CA LEU A 645 -19.95 37.31 10.78
C LEU A 645 -20.49 37.72 9.42
N ASN A 646 -21.68 37.22 9.07
CA ASN A 646 -22.43 37.69 7.90
C ASN A 646 -23.16 39.03 8.16
N THR A 647 -23.88 39.53 7.15
CA THR A 647 -24.57 40.83 7.21
C THR A 647 -25.68 40.91 8.26
N ASP A 648 -26.26 39.76 8.63
CA ASP A 648 -27.29 39.66 9.66
C ASP A 648 -26.69 39.58 11.08
N GLY A 649 -25.36 39.48 11.19
CA GLY A 649 -24.64 39.34 12.45
C GLY A 649 -24.69 37.93 13.02
N GLU A 650 -24.95 36.93 12.18
CA GLU A 650 -24.86 35.52 12.50
C GLU A 650 -23.43 35.02 12.27
N LEU A 651 -23.01 34.01 13.03
CA LEU A 651 -21.72 33.35 12.87
C LEU A 651 -21.76 32.48 11.62
N ASP A 652 -21.16 32.98 10.55
CA ASP A 652 -21.15 32.37 9.21
C ASP A 652 -19.85 32.83 8.53
N PRO A 653 -18.72 32.19 8.89
CA PRO A 653 -17.42 32.65 8.48
C PRO A 653 -17.18 32.43 6.97
N SER A 654 -16.44 33.36 6.36
CA SER A 654 -16.06 33.30 4.94
C SER A 654 -14.65 33.79 4.70
N LEU A 655 -14.01 33.26 3.66
CA LEU A 655 -12.66 33.64 3.26
C LEU A 655 -12.64 34.96 2.47
N ILE A 656 -11.62 35.77 2.75
CA ILE A 656 -11.24 36.91 1.92
C ILE A 656 -9.88 36.58 1.30
N THR A 657 -9.79 36.55 -0.03
CA THR A 657 -8.50 36.29 -0.68
C THR A 657 -7.50 37.41 -0.39
N VAL A 658 -6.22 37.07 -0.29
CA VAL A 658 -5.15 38.05 -0.05
C VAL A 658 -5.18 39.16 -1.11
N ASP A 659 -5.35 38.82 -2.39
CA ASP A 659 -5.41 39.79 -3.48
C ASP A 659 -6.58 40.76 -3.31
N LYS A 660 -7.77 40.25 -2.98
CA LYS A 660 -8.94 41.09 -2.72
C LYS A 660 -8.74 41.95 -1.49
N PHE A 661 -8.14 41.42 -0.44
CA PHE A 661 -7.88 42.19 0.78
C PHE A 661 -6.84 43.30 0.56
N VAL A 662 -5.82 43.04 -0.27
CA VAL A 662 -4.77 44.00 -0.62
C VAL A 662 -5.30 45.13 -1.51
N SER A 663 -6.24 44.87 -2.42
CA SER A 663 -6.81 45.93 -3.29
C SER A 663 -7.70 46.93 -2.54
N LEU A 664 -8.17 46.59 -1.33
CA LEU A 664 -9.05 47.43 -0.54
C LEU A 664 -8.29 48.47 0.29
N SER A 665 -8.80 49.68 0.29
CA SER A 665 -8.58 50.69 1.33
C SER A 665 -9.57 50.46 2.47
N ILE A 666 -9.06 50.38 3.71
CA ILE A 666 -9.80 50.04 4.93
C ILE A 666 -9.57 51.13 5.97
N ASN A 667 -10.67 51.74 6.42
CA ASN A 667 -10.65 52.79 7.44
C ASN A 667 -10.84 52.22 8.85
N ASP A 668 -10.79 53.09 9.86
CA ASP A 668 -10.78 52.74 11.29
C ASP A 668 -12.13 52.27 11.86
N LYS A 669 -13.08 51.89 11.00
CA LYS A 669 -14.39 51.36 11.40
C LYS A 669 -14.43 49.84 11.55
N ASN A 670 -13.40 49.13 11.08
CA ASN A 670 -13.32 47.68 11.14
C ASN A 670 -12.53 47.26 12.38
N GLU A 671 -13.08 46.34 13.17
CA GLU A 671 -12.39 45.63 14.24
C GLU A 671 -11.92 44.29 13.72
N ALA A 672 -10.68 43.94 14.04
CA ALA A 672 -10.10 42.66 13.68
C ALA A 672 -9.30 42.08 14.84
N LEU A 673 -9.18 40.75 14.80
CA LEU A 673 -8.25 39.97 15.58
C LEU A 673 -7.14 39.48 14.63
N VAL A 674 -5.89 39.61 15.03
CA VAL A 674 -4.73 39.16 14.25
C VAL A 674 -3.89 38.22 15.10
N PHE A 675 -3.58 37.04 14.56
CA PHE A 675 -2.55 36.13 15.07
C PHE A 675 -1.24 36.42 14.34
N GLY A 676 -0.16 36.60 15.10
CA GLY A 676 1.17 36.84 14.57
C GLY A 676 2.02 37.65 15.55
N GLU A 677 3.07 38.29 15.05
CA GLU A 677 3.96 39.14 15.84
C GLU A 677 4.02 40.56 15.28
N LYS A 678 4.15 41.56 16.15
CA LYS A 678 4.25 42.97 15.72
C LYS A 678 5.47 43.17 14.82
N GLY A 679 5.25 43.78 13.65
CA GLY A 679 6.29 44.02 12.66
C GLY A 679 6.70 42.79 11.83
N LYS A 680 5.96 41.68 11.96
CA LYS A 680 6.11 40.46 11.15
C LYS A 680 4.86 40.23 10.30
N ASP A 681 4.85 39.17 9.52
CA ASP A 681 3.69 38.74 8.75
C ASP A 681 2.56 38.30 9.69
N ALA A 682 1.34 38.76 9.42
CA ALA A 682 0.14 38.22 10.03
C ALA A 682 -0.04 36.79 9.55
N LYS A 683 -0.29 35.86 10.47
CA LYS A 683 -0.61 34.46 10.15
C LYS A 683 -2.10 34.26 9.92
N PHE A 684 -2.92 34.91 10.75
CA PHE A 684 -4.37 34.84 10.61
C PHE A 684 -5.02 36.18 10.99
N ILE A 685 -5.93 36.66 10.14
CA ILE A 685 -6.69 37.89 10.37
C ILE A 685 -8.19 37.55 10.35
N VAL A 686 -8.89 37.88 11.42
CA VAL A 686 -10.33 37.67 11.56
C VAL A 686 -11.04 39.01 11.69
N MET A 687 -11.88 39.36 10.71
CA MET A 687 -12.76 40.52 10.78
C MET A 687 -13.94 40.21 11.69
N LEU A 688 -14.18 41.08 12.67
CA LEU A 688 -15.17 40.87 13.73
C LEU A 688 -16.49 41.62 13.47
N ASN A 689 -16.50 42.56 12.53
CA ASN A 689 -17.70 43.31 12.16
C ASN A 689 -18.63 42.47 11.28
N LYS A 690 -19.95 42.61 11.50
CA LYS A 690 -20.99 42.10 10.59
C LYS A 690 -20.98 42.72 9.19
N GLU A 691 -20.44 43.94 9.05
CA GLU A 691 -20.27 44.62 7.77
C GLU A 691 -18.83 45.12 7.65
N PHE A 692 -17.95 44.30 7.07
CA PHE A 692 -16.57 44.68 6.76
C PHE A 692 -16.53 45.82 5.74
N GLU A 693 -16.17 47.05 6.14
CA GLU A 693 -16.10 48.25 5.29
C GLU A 693 -14.71 48.43 4.64
N GLY A 694 -14.63 48.16 3.35
CA GLY A 694 -13.47 48.46 2.48
C GLY A 694 -13.92 49.02 1.13
N ALA A 695 -13.06 49.75 0.42
CA ALA A 695 -13.35 50.23 -0.92
C ALA A 695 -12.13 50.10 -1.83
N GLU A 696 -12.35 49.72 -3.08
CA GLU A 696 -11.28 49.75 -4.10
C GLU A 696 -10.97 51.21 -4.46
N GLU A 697 -9.70 51.48 -4.80
CA GLU A 697 -9.27 52.82 -5.27
C GLU A 697 -9.45 53.02 -6.77
N ASP A 698 -9.53 51.93 -7.56
CA ASP A 698 -9.65 52.01 -9.01
C ASP A 698 -10.96 52.69 -9.46
N LEU A 699 -10.80 53.65 -10.38
CA LEU A 699 -11.88 54.45 -10.93
C LEU A 699 -12.27 53.94 -12.32
N TYR A 700 -13.56 53.64 -12.46
CA TYR A 700 -14.17 53.21 -13.71
C TYR A 700 -14.93 54.36 -14.34
N TYR A 701 -14.77 54.55 -15.65
CA TYR A 701 -15.38 55.63 -16.41
C TYR A 701 -16.23 55.06 -17.53
N GLY A 702 -17.49 55.45 -17.67
CA GLY A 702 -18.36 54.83 -18.66
C GLY A 702 -19.63 55.60 -18.97
N VAL A 703 -20.44 55.04 -19.86
CA VAL A 703 -21.79 55.53 -20.18
C VAL A 703 -22.78 54.43 -19.88
N VAL A 704 -23.82 54.74 -19.09
CA VAL A 704 -24.90 53.80 -18.79
C VAL A 704 -25.74 53.60 -20.04
N THR A 705 -25.80 52.38 -20.55
CA THR A 705 -26.40 52.06 -21.85
C THR A 705 -27.85 51.58 -21.76
N ASP A 706 -28.26 51.06 -20.60
CA ASP A 706 -29.65 50.66 -20.36
C ASP A 706 -30.18 51.11 -18.98
N LYS A 707 -31.49 51.02 -18.77
CA LYS A 707 -32.13 51.37 -17.50
C LYS A 707 -31.74 50.33 -16.43
N PRO A 708 -31.39 50.77 -15.21
CA PRO A 708 -31.11 49.85 -14.12
C PRO A 708 -32.26 48.89 -13.86
N TYR A 709 -31.95 47.64 -13.57
CA TYR A 709 -32.91 46.59 -13.28
C TYR A 709 -32.57 45.87 -11.97
N LYS A 710 -33.57 45.25 -11.36
CA LYS A 710 -33.38 44.48 -10.12
C LYS A 710 -33.30 42.99 -10.45
N SER A 711 -32.26 42.33 -9.95
CA SER A 711 -32.09 40.87 -10.06
C SER A 711 -31.72 40.32 -8.69
N GLY A 712 -32.55 39.41 -8.17
CA GLY A 712 -32.49 39.00 -6.76
C GLY A 712 -32.68 40.17 -5.80
N GLY A 713 -31.89 40.21 -4.73
CA GLY A 713 -31.89 41.28 -3.73
C GLY A 713 -31.25 42.60 -4.18
N SER A 714 -30.56 42.62 -5.33
CA SER A 714 -29.65 43.71 -5.73
C SER A 714 -30.07 44.41 -7.02
N TYR A 715 -29.63 45.66 -7.21
CA TYR A 715 -29.79 46.41 -8.45
C TYR A 715 -28.56 46.27 -9.33
N TYR A 716 -28.77 46.29 -10.64
CA TYR A 716 -27.73 46.21 -11.66
C TYR A 716 -27.94 47.32 -12.70
N ALA A 717 -26.84 47.84 -13.26
CA ALA A 717 -26.86 48.72 -14.42
C ALA A 717 -25.90 48.22 -15.50
N THR A 718 -26.36 48.24 -16.75
CA THR A 718 -25.52 48.00 -17.92
C THR A 718 -24.73 49.26 -18.25
N ILE A 719 -23.40 49.17 -18.17
CA ILE A 719 -22.50 50.30 -18.36
C ILE A 719 -21.43 49.92 -19.38
N ASN A 720 -21.23 50.76 -20.40
CA ASN A 720 -20.08 50.66 -21.29
C ASN A 720 -18.91 51.41 -20.66
N VAL A 721 -17.94 50.67 -20.13
CA VAL A 721 -16.82 51.17 -19.34
C VAL A 721 -15.55 51.22 -20.17
N PHE A 722 -14.83 52.33 -20.07
CA PHE A 722 -13.63 52.62 -20.84
C PHE A 722 -12.55 51.58 -20.52
N GLY A 723 -12.05 50.92 -21.55
CA GLY A 723 -11.10 49.80 -21.42
C GLY A 723 -11.74 48.42 -21.19
N GLU A 724 -12.99 48.35 -20.70
CA GLU A 724 -13.65 47.07 -20.36
C GLU A 724 -14.81 46.67 -21.27
N GLY A 725 -15.42 47.63 -21.96
CA GLY A 725 -16.62 47.41 -22.77
C GLY A 725 -17.91 47.39 -21.94
N GLU A 726 -18.97 46.86 -22.53
CA GLU A 726 -20.33 46.90 -21.96
C GLU A 726 -20.60 45.68 -21.09
N LYS A 727 -20.88 45.92 -19.80
CA LYS A 727 -21.14 44.88 -18.80
C LYS A 727 -22.23 45.32 -17.82
N ASP A 728 -22.85 44.34 -17.18
CA ASP A 728 -23.74 44.58 -16.05
C ASP A 728 -22.94 44.65 -14.75
N TYR A 729 -23.05 45.78 -14.07
CA TYR A 729 -22.44 45.99 -12.77
C TYR A 729 -23.51 46.03 -11.70
N LYS A 730 -23.29 45.32 -10.59
CA LYS A 730 -24.09 45.47 -9.38
C LYS A 730 -23.90 46.90 -8.86
N ILE A 731 -24.97 47.63 -8.55
CA ILE A 731 -24.91 49.05 -8.17
C ILE A 731 -25.52 49.29 -6.79
N ASP A 732 -25.03 50.34 -6.12
CA ASP A 732 -25.49 50.76 -4.80
C ASP A 732 -26.89 51.42 -4.83
N ASP A 733 -27.15 52.27 -5.83
CA ASP A 733 -28.40 53.00 -5.99
C ASP A 733 -28.75 53.22 -7.48
N ALA A 734 -29.89 52.64 -7.89
CA ALA A 734 -30.41 52.78 -9.25
C ALA A 734 -30.65 54.24 -9.70
N ALA A 735 -30.96 55.17 -8.79
CA ALA A 735 -31.17 56.57 -9.12
C ALA A 735 -29.88 57.26 -9.61
N ASN A 736 -28.71 56.72 -9.25
CA ASN A 736 -27.42 57.29 -9.62
C ASN A 736 -26.95 56.86 -11.02
N PHE A 737 -27.53 55.80 -11.58
CA PHE A 737 -27.14 55.22 -12.88
C PHE A 737 -28.30 55.19 -13.90
N PRO A 738 -29.01 56.30 -14.20
CA PRO A 738 -30.02 56.29 -15.26
C PRO A 738 -29.38 56.14 -16.65
N LYS A 739 -30.11 55.53 -17.58
CA LYS A 739 -29.72 55.37 -18.99
C LYS A 739 -29.25 56.70 -19.61
N ALA A 740 -28.28 56.62 -20.51
CA ALA A 740 -27.60 57.72 -21.20
C ALA A 740 -26.69 58.61 -20.34
N LYS A 741 -26.57 58.33 -19.03
CA LYS A 741 -25.70 59.10 -18.15
C LYS A 741 -24.24 58.68 -18.30
N VAL A 742 -23.35 59.67 -18.36
CA VAL A 742 -21.90 59.45 -18.23
C VAL A 742 -21.55 59.36 -16.74
N VAL A 743 -20.85 58.30 -16.35
CA VAL A 743 -20.55 57.96 -14.95
C VAL A 743 -19.06 57.76 -14.72
N CYS A 744 -18.61 58.11 -13.51
CA CYS A 744 -17.32 57.72 -12.94
C CYS A 744 -17.62 57.08 -11.58
N PHE A 745 -17.27 55.81 -11.40
CA PHE A 745 -17.66 54.99 -10.24
C PHE A 745 -16.52 54.09 -9.77
N LYS A 746 -16.65 53.55 -8.55
CA LYS A 746 -15.72 52.58 -7.94
C LYS A 746 -16.52 51.50 -7.20
N PHE A 747 -15.88 50.38 -6.85
CA PHE A 747 -16.55 49.31 -6.10
C PHE A 747 -16.39 49.47 -4.59
N ASN A 748 -17.49 49.24 -3.87
CA ASN A 748 -17.45 49.04 -2.43
C ASN A 748 -17.04 47.59 -2.08
N ASN A 749 -16.84 47.32 -0.79
CA ASN A 749 -16.66 46.01 -0.16
C ASN A 749 -17.62 44.91 -0.64
N LYS A 750 -18.87 45.26 -1.00
CA LYS A 750 -19.91 44.34 -1.48
C LYS A 750 -19.85 44.11 -2.99
N GLY A 751 -18.81 44.64 -3.66
CA GLY A 751 -18.64 44.57 -5.11
C GLY A 751 -19.65 45.43 -5.88
N GLU A 752 -20.23 46.45 -5.25
CA GLU A 752 -21.24 47.34 -5.86
C GLU A 752 -20.62 48.64 -6.35
N ALA A 753 -20.93 49.01 -7.59
CA ALA A 753 -20.53 50.25 -8.22
C ALA A 753 -21.24 51.45 -7.58
N THR A 754 -20.44 52.41 -7.10
CA THR A 754 -20.89 53.64 -6.43
C THR A 754 -20.31 54.87 -7.15
N ILE A 755 -21.13 55.91 -7.38
CA ILE A 755 -20.66 57.13 -8.08
C ILE A 755 -19.56 57.83 -7.28
N TYR A 756 -18.40 57.98 -7.91
CA TYR A 756 -17.24 58.64 -7.35
C TYR A 756 -17.18 60.13 -7.73
N LYS A 757 -17.37 60.46 -9.02
CA LYS A 757 -17.29 61.85 -9.53
C LYS A 757 -18.41 62.14 -10.53
N LYS A 758 -19.01 63.33 -10.46
CA LYS A 758 -20.08 63.76 -11.37
C LYS A 758 -19.53 64.22 -12.72
N ALA A 759 -20.18 63.82 -13.80
CA ALA A 759 -19.88 64.28 -15.15
C ALA A 759 -20.22 65.76 -15.36
N THR A 760 -19.47 66.43 -16.23
CA THR A 760 -19.80 67.78 -16.72
C THR A 760 -20.80 67.63 -17.86
N THR A 761 -21.92 68.34 -17.81
CA THR A 761 -23.05 68.13 -18.74
C THR A 761 -23.35 69.34 -19.63
N ASN A 762 -23.77 69.06 -20.87
CA ASN A 762 -24.32 69.97 -21.87
C ASN A 762 -23.41 71.15 -22.24
N ALA A 763 -22.11 70.89 -22.34
CA ALA A 763 -21.14 71.88 -22.72
C ALA A 763 -21.10 72.03 -24.26
N GLU A 764 -21.20 73.27 -24.75
CA GLU A 764 -20.95 73.55 -26.17
C GLU A 764 -19.46 73.41 -26.47
N TYR A 765 -19.12 72.76 -27.58
CA TYR A 765 -17.72 72.48 -27.90
C TYR A 765 -17.39 72.64 -29.38
N THR A 766 -16.09 72.78 -29.65
CA THR A 766 -15.53 72.62 -30.99
C THR A 766 -14.51 71.49 -30.96
N TYR A 767 -14.54 70.62 -31.97
CA TYR A 767 -13.59 69.51 -32.11
C TYR A 767 -12.56 69.82 -33.18
N ASN A 768 -11.28 69.65 -32.85
CA ASN A 768 -10.18 69.72 -33.80
C ASN A 768 -9.18 68.61 -33.50
N ASP A 769 -9.02 67.69 -34.45
CA ASP A 769 -7.96 66.68 -34.51
C ASP A 769 -7.62 66.01 -33.16
N SER A 770 -8.59 65.27 -32.60
CA SER A 770 -8.51 64.56 -31.31
C SER A 770 -8.60 65.42 -30.05
N TYR A 771 -8.82 66.73 -30.17
CA TYR A 771 -9.05 67.63 -29.04
C TYR A 771 -10.44 68.27 -29.09
N VAL A 772 -11.06 68.35 -27.92
CA VAL A 772 -12.33 69.05 -27.68
C VAL A 772 -12.03 70.33 -26.90
N LYS A 773 -12.40 71.47 -27.47
CA LYS A 773 -12.29 72.76 -26.80
C LYS A 773 -13.64 73.20 -26.25
N ILE A 774 -13.69 73.46 -24.96
CA ILE A 774 -14.87 73.89 -24.21
C ILE A 774 -14.50 75.18 -23.45
N GLY A 775 -15.11 76.30 -23.85
CA GLY A 775 -14.70 77.62 -23.35
C GLY A 775 -13.23 77.92 -23.66
N SER A 776 -12.44 78.22 -22.62
CA SER A 776 -11.00 78.46 -22.74
C SER A 776 -10.14 77.19 -22.66
N SER A 777 -10.72 76.07 -22.23
CA SER A 777 -9.98 74.83 -21.96
C SER A 777 -10.04 73.88 -23.15
N THR A 778 -8.92 73.19 -23.39
CA THR A 778 -8.80 72.19 -24.45
C THR A 778 -8.45 70.85 -23.81
N TYR A 779 -9.28 69.84 -24.04
CA TYR A 779 -9.11 68.50 -23.52
C TYR A 779 -8.81 67.54 -24.67
N LYS A 780 -7.87 66.62 -24.46
CA LYS A 780 -7.66 65.52 -25.41
C LYS A 780 -8.80 64.53 -25.27
N VAL A 781 -9.25 63.94 -26.38
CA VAL A 781 -10.19 62.82 -26.37
C VAL A 781 -9.41 61.55 -26.69
N ASP A 782 -9.52 60.57 -25.81
CA ASP A 782 -8.84 59.30 -26.01
C ASP A 782 -9.29 58.63 -27.32
N SER A 783 -8.38 57.93 -28.00
CA SER A 783 -8.72 57.19 -29.24
C SER A 783 -9.78 56.13 -29.03
N SER A 784 -9.81 55.55 -27.83
CA SER A 784 -10.72 54.49 -27.42
C SER A 784 -11.88 55.02 -26.58
N ALA A 785 -12.04 56.34 -26.49
CA ALA A 785 -13.07 56.95 -25.67
C ALA A 785 -14.48 56.44 -26.04
N ILE A 786 -15.31 56.22 -25.03
CA ILE A 786 -16.68 55.76 -25.21
C ILE A 786 -17.56 56.96 -25.51
N LEU A 787 -17.98 57.09 -26.77
CA LEU A 787 -18.72 58.24 -27.25
C LEU A 787 -20.05 57.80 -27.84
N TYR A 788 -21.15 58.37 -27.37
CA TYR A 788 -22.48 58.16 -27.94
C TYR A 788 -23.13 59.47 -28.37
N SER A 789 -23.88 59.48 -29.46
CA SER A 789 -24.81 60.57 -29.75
C SER A 789 -26.14 60.34 -29.05
N LEU A 790 -26.79 61.43 -28.67
CA LEU A 790 -28.15 61.46 -28.15
C LEU A 790 -29.13 61.85 -29.26
N ASP A 791 -30.33 61.26 -29.23
CA ASP A 791 -31.44 61.65 -30.08
C ASP A 791 -32.17 62.90 -29.56
N GLU A 792 -33.30 63.24 -30.19
CA GLU A 792 -34.10 64.43 -29.84
C GLU A 792 -34.78 64.32 -28.46
N ASP A 793 -34.96 63.10 -27.93
CA ASP A 793 -35.54 62.83 -26.61
C ASP A 793 -34.46 62.69 -25.51
N SER A 794 -33.18 62.94 -25.87
CA SER A 794 -32.01 62.77 -24.99
C SER A 794 -31.72 61.32 -24.58
N ASP A 795 -32.20 60.33 -25.34
CA ASP A 795 -31.80 58.93 -25.18
C ASP A 795 -30.61 58.59 -26.12
N LEU A 796 -29.92 57.47 -25.86
CA LEU A 796 -28.79 57.04 -26.67
C LEU A 796 -29.24 56.64 -28.08
N ASP A 797 -28.73 57.32 -29.11
CA ASP A 797 -28.96 56.99 -30.53
C ASP A 797 -27.90 56.03 -31.04
N LYS A 798 -26.64 56.49 -31.15
CA LYS A 798 -25.56 55.74 -31.81
C LYS A 798 -24.23 55.91 -31.09
N LYS A 799 -23.46 54.83 -30.98
CA LYS A 799 -22.03 54.94 -30.66
C LYS A 799 -21.31 55.63 -31.83
N ILE A 800 -20.49 56.63 -31.54
CA ILE A 800 -19.81 57.45 -32.54
C ILE A 800 -18.29 57.37 -32.36
N SER A 801 -17.52 57.66 -33.41
CA SER A 801 -16.07 57.82 -33.29
C SER A 801 -15.72 59.24 -32.83
N ARG A 802 -14.53 59.43 -32.24
CA ARG A 802 -14.03 60.77 -31.88
C ARG A 802 -13.99 61.74 -33.06
N THR A 803 -13.73 61.25 -34.27
CA THR A 803 -13.70 62.10 -35.48
C THR A 803 -15.08 62.61 -35.90
N THR A 804 -16.15 61.95 -35.45
CA THR A 804 -17.54 62.35 -35.72
C THR A 804 -18.00 63.43 -34.74
N LEU A 805 -17.26 63.70 -33.65
CA LEU A 805 -17.56 64.78 -32.72
C LEU A 805 -17.66 66.14 -33.42
N LYS A 806 -16.94 66.39 -34.52
CA LYS A 806 -17.07 67.64 -35.30
C LYS A 806 -18.49 67.90 -35.84
N ASN A 807 -19.31 66.85 -35.94
CA ASN A 807 -20.66 66.91 -36.49
C ASN A 807 -21.73 67.20 -35.43
N TYR A 808 -21.34 67.30 -34.15
CA TYR A 808 -22.22 67.56 -33.02
C TYR A 808 -21.75 68.80 -32.27
N LYS A 809 -22.66 69.40 -31.49
CA LYS A 809 -22.48 70.73 -30.92
C LYS A 809 -22.35 70.73 -29.39
N TYR A 810 -22.97 69.79 -28.71
CA TYR A 810 -23.00 69.71 -27.24
C TYR A 810 -22.42 68.38 -26.72
N ILE A 811 -21.75 68.38 -25.57
CA ILE A 811 -21.11 67.21 -24.96
C ILE A 811 -21.36 67.12 -23.43
N ASN A 812 -21.69 65.93 -22.94
CA ASN A 812 -21.57 65.51 -21.54
C ASN A 812 -20.33 64.63 -21.42
N TYR A 813 -19.43 64.84 -20.45
CA TYR A 813 -18.18 64.08 -20.37
C TYR A 813 -17.64 63.91 -18.95
N VAL A 814 -16.78 62.90 -18.78
CA VAL A 814 -15.90 62.71 -17.62
C VAL A 814 -14.44 62.77 -18.06
N LEU A 815 -13.59 63.23 -17.15
CA LEU A 815 -12.13 63.25 -17.33
C LEU A 815 -11.52 62.18 -16.44
N ASP A 816 -10.52 61.48 -16.98
CA ASP A 816 -9.63 60.63 -16.20
C ASP A 816 -8.63 61.47 -15.36
N ASP A 817 -7.80 60.80 -14.56
CA ASP A 817 -6.81 61.46 -13.70
C ASP A 817 -5.71 62.22 -14.48
N SER A 818 -5.58 61.94 -15.78
CA SER A 818 -4.68 62.65 -16.71
C SER A 818 -5.34 63.84 -17.42
N ASN A 819 -6.57 64.21 -17.05
CA ASN A 819 -7.39 65.24 -17.69
C ASN A 819 -7.73 64.96 -19.17
N VAL A 820 -7.92 63.70 -19.53
CA VAL A 820 -8.33 63.24 -20.86
C VAL A 820 -9.80 62.79 -20.84
N ILE A 821 -10.55 63.09 -21.91
CA ILE A 821 -11.93 62.63 -22.06
C ILE A 821 -11.92 61.16 -22.49
N VAL A 822 -12.43 60.30 -21.62
CA VAL A 822 -12.48 58.84 -21.82
C VAL A 822 -13.90 58.30 -22.01
N ALA A 823 -14.93 59.03 -21.55
CA ALA A 823 -16.33 58.72 -21.82
C ALA A 823 -17.17 59.99 -21.96
N ALA A 824 -18.07 60.03 -22.95
CA ALA A 824 -18.93 61.17 -23.21
C ALA A 824 -20.20 60.82 -24.03
N THR A 825 -21.21 61.69 -23.96
CA THR A 825 -22.36 61.68 -24.86
C THR A 825 -22.53 63.03 -25.54
N VAL A 826 -22.94 63.10 -26.82
CA VAL A 826 -23.04 64.35 -27.59
C VAL A 826 -24.37 64.53 -28.31
N SER A 827 -24.76 65.77 -28.62
CA SER A 827 -26.03 66.08 -29.31
C SER A 827 -25.93 67.29 -30.26
N GLY A 828 -26.97 67.52 -31.08
CA GLY A 828 -27.07 68.67 -31.99
C GLY A 828 -26.34 68.49 -33.33
N LYS A 829 -26.83 67.59 -34.19
CA LYS A 829 -26.19 67.13 -35.44
C LYS A 829 -26.26 68.15 -36.60
N ALA A 830 -25.15 68.39 -37.31
CA ALA A 830 -25.10 69.19 -38.54
C ALA A 830 -25.35 68.33 -39.80
N THR A 831 -26.27 68.74 -40.69
CA THR A 831 -26.86 67.92 -41.78
C THR A 831 -26.06 67.95 -43.10
N GLY A 832 -25.89 66.78 -43.76
CA GLY A 832 -25.86 66.64 -45.22
C GLY A 832 -24.68 65.87 -45.87
N GLU A 833 -25.00 64.69 -46.42
CA GLU A 833 -24.34 63.86 -47.48
C GLU A 833 -23.09 62.99 -47.17
N GLU A 834 -23.24 61.70 -47.51
CA GLU A 834 -22.28 60.57 -47.47
C GLU A 834 -21.57 60.40 -48.82
N GLU A 835 -20.28 60.05 -48.81
CA GLU A 835 -19.67 58.95 -49.59
C GLU A 835 -18.42 58.48 -48.84
N THR A 836 -18.22 57.16 -48.75
CA THR A 836 -17.09 56.54 -48.05
C THR A 836 -15.96 56.18 -49.02
N PRO A 837 -14.74 56.01 -48.50
CA PRO A 837 -13.82 54.96 -48.94
C PRO A 837 -13.69 53.88 -47.85
N ILE A 838 -13.58 52.64 -48.31
CA ILE A 838 -13.37 51.43 -47.52
C ILE A 838 -11.92 51.37 -47.05
N ALA A 839 -11.71 51.28 -45.72
CA ALA A 839 -10.52 50.75 -45.08
C ALA A 839 -10.90 50.26 -43.68
N GLY A 840 -10.77 48.96 -43.43
CA GLY A 840 -11.05 48.36 -42.12
C GLY A 840 -10.38 46.99 -42.03
N ALA A 841 -9.51 46.87 -41.03
CA ALA A 841 -8.88 45.64 -40.57
C ALA A 841 -9.86 44.78 -39.76
N VAL A 842 -9.62 43.47 -39.75
CA VAL A 842 -10.36 42.44 -39.00
C VAL A 842 -9.84 42.47 -37.55
N THR A 843 -10.73 42.59 -36.54
CA THR A 843 -10.34 42.53 -35.11
C THR A 843 -11.32 41.71 -34.26
N TYR A 844 -10.83 40.54 -33.86
CA TYR A 844 -11.19 39.50 -32.90
C TYR A 844 -12.45 38.62 -33.10
N ILE A 845 -12.23 37.29 -33.15
CA ILE A 845 -13.18 36.19 -32.90
C ILE A 845 -13.21 35.88 -31.40
N ASN A 846 -14.38 35.94 -30.77
CA ASN A 846 -14.62 35.42 -29.41
C ASN A 846 -15.74 34.36 -29.46
N THR A 847 -15.54 33.21 -28.81
CA THR A 847 -16.63 32.31 -28.45
C THR A 847 -16.46 31.83 -27.01
N THR A 848 -17.52 31.96 -26.23
CA THR A 848 -17.59 31.65 -24.80
C THR A 848 -17.81 30.17 -24.45
N THR A 849 -17.72 29.25 -25.41
CA THR A 849 -17.90 27.82 -25.14
C THR A 849 -17.00 26.98 -26.05
N ILE A 850 -15.76 26.74 -25.63
CA ILE A 850 -14.93 25.69 -26.22
C ILE A 850 -15.16 24.43 -25.38
N GLY A 851 -16.21 23.71 -25.75
CA GLY A 851 -16.81 22.70 -24.91
C GLY A 851 -16.89 21.30 -25.49
N LYS A 852 -16.88 21.07 -26.81
CA LYS A 852 -16.92 19.72 -27.41
C LYS A 852 -16.56 19.80 -28.90
N VAL A 853 -15.52 19.08 -29.32
CA VAL A 853 -15.20 18.91 -30.74
C VAL A 853 -14.97 17.41 -30.95
N ASP A 854 -15.90 16.75 -31.65
CA ASP A 854 -15.79 15.33 -31.95
C ASP A 854 -14.78 15.11 -33.08
N ILE A 855 -13.72 14.34 -32.82
CA ILE A 855 -12.96 13.68 -33.87
C ILE A 855 -13.65 12.36 -34.18
N VAL A 856 -13.98 12.13 -35.45
CA VAL A 856 -14.48 10.82 -35.92
C VAL A 856 -13.65 10.45 -37.15
N ASP A 857 -12.97 9.30 -37.10
CA ASP A 857 -12.12 8.76 -38.18
C ASP A 857 -10.97 9.69 -38.66
N GLY A 858 -10.23 10.30 -37.73
CA GLY A 858 -9.08 11.18 -38.06
C GLY A 858 -9.47 12.50 -38.74
N LYS A 859 -10.76 12.82 -38.77
CA LYS A 859 -11.31 14.06 -39.35
C LYS A 859 -11.90 14.94 -38.27
N LEU A 860 -11.43 16.18 -38.24
CA LEU A 860 -12.03 17.23 -37.43
C LEU A 860 -13.40 17.59 -38.02
N THR A 861 -14.47 17.13 -37.37
CA THR A 861 -15.83 17.41 -37.82
C THR A 861 -16.48 18.38 -36.84
N LEU A 862 -16.70 19.61 -37.27
CA LEU A 862 -17.47 20.58 -36.47
C LEU A 862 -18.96 20.21 -36.62
N LYS A 863 -19.51 19.43 -35.66
CA LYS A 863 -20.93 19.02 -35.66
C LYS A 863 -21.84 20.15 -35.20
N ALA A 864 -23.00 20.26 -35.86
CA ALA A 864 -23.97 21.36 -35.73
C ALA A 864 -24.84 21.32 -34.44
N THR A 865 -24.34 20.80 -33.32
CA THR A 865 -25.11 20.74 -32.05
C THR A 865 -24.68 21.76 -31.00
N ASP A 866 -23.58 22.48 -31.19
CA ASP A 866 -23.27 23.67 -30.39
C ASP A 866 -23.86 24.90 -31.08
N ALA A 867 -24.90 25.47 -30.46
CA ALA A 867 -25.52 26.67 -30.97
C ALA A 867 -24.52 27.85 -30.92
N HIS A 868 -24.27 28.45 -32.09
CA HIS A 868 -23.59 29.73 -32.33
C HIS A 868 -22.05 29.72 -32.43
N GLN A 869 -21.50 29.12 -33.49
CA GLN A 869 -20.21 29.58 -34.04
C GLN A 869 -20.46 30.61 -35.15
N THR A 870 -20.14 31.87 -34.88
CA THR A 870 -20.43 32.98 -35.78
C THR A 870 -19.21 33.87 -35.96
N ILE A 871 -18.73 34.03 -37.20
CA ILE A 871 -17.72 35.04 -37.54
C ILE A 871 -18.44 36.33 -37.92
N ASN A 872 -18.23 37.39 -37.15
CA ASN A 872 -18.73 38.73 -37.51
C ASN A 872 -17.74 39.41 -38.46
N VAL A 873 -17.92 39.22 -39.76
CA VAL A 873 -17.18 40.00 -40.75
C VAL A 873 -17.87 41.36 -40.92
N LYS A 874 -17.31 42.42 -40.32
CA LYS A 874 -17.74 43.79 -40.65
C LYS A 874 -17.06 44.24 -41.94
N TYR A 875 -17.71 43.97 -43.08
CA TYR A 875 -17.42 44.70 -44.30
C TYR A 875 -18.16 46.04 -44.28
N LYS A 876 -17.50 47.12 -44.71
CA LYS A 876 -18.16 48.37 -45.04
C LYS A 876 -18.08 48.53 -46.55
N ASN A 877 -19.22 48.44 -47.24
CA ASN A 877 -19.38 49.09 -48.54
C ASN A 877 -20.42 50.19 -48.37
N ASP A 878 -20.34 51.19 -49.23
CA ASP A 878 -20.91 52.51 -49.03
C ASP A 878 -22.38 52.59 -49.48
N THR A 879 -22.98 51.44 -49.78
CA THR A 879 -24.30 51.32 -50.40
C THR A 879 -25.22 50.32 -49.71
N ASN A 880 -24.81 49.67 -48.60
CA ASN A 880 -25.60 48.65 -47.90
C ASN A 880 -26.15 47.53 -48.81
N LYS A 881 -25.49 47.23 -49.94
CA LYS A 881 -25.81 46.06 -50.77
C LYS A 881 -24.98 44.85 -50.35
N LEU A 882 -25.64 43.69 -50.31
CA LEU A 882 -25.04 42.36 -50.09
C LEU A 882 -23.75 42.19 -50.91
N VAL A 883 -22.66 41.80 -50.24
CA VAL A 883 -21.43 41.35 -50.91
C VAL A 883 -21.40 39.83 -50.81
N THR A 884 -21.34 39.20 -51.98
CA THR A 884 -21.33 37.74 -52.15
C THR A 884 -19.90 37.31 -52.48
N PHE A 885 -19.29 36.49 -51.62
CA PHE A 885 -17.96 35.92 -51.90
C PHE A 885 -18.09 34.61 -52.66
N ALA A 886 -17.22 34.40 -53.66
CA ALA A 886 -17.14 33.11 -54.34
C ALA A 886 -16.57 32.07 -53.36
N PRO A 887 -17.04 30.81 -53.40
CA PRO A 887 -16.57 29.76 -52.48
C PRO A 887 -15.06 29.53 -52.50
N THR A 888 -14.39 29.85 -53.61
CA THR A 888 -12.94 29.71 -53.81
C THR A 888 -12.09 30.80 -53.14
N ASP A 889 -12.72 31.91 -52.72
CA ASP A 889 -12.05 33.06 -52.12
C ASP A 889 -11.89 32.94 -50.60
N LEU A 890 -12.47 31.90 -49.99
CA LEU A 890 -12.34 31.58 -48.57
C LEU A 890 -11.52 30.30 -48.43
N LYS A 891 -10.42 30.35 -47.67
CA LYS A 891 -9.63 29.16 -47.33
C LYS A 891 -9.31 29.17 -45.83
N LEU A 892 -9.32 28.00 -45.22
CA LEU A 892 -8.87 27.81 -43.84
C LEU A 892 -7.50 27.13 -43.87
N TYR A 893 -6.60 27.63 -43.04
CA TYR A 893 -5.23 27.14 -42.87
C TYR A 893 -5.06 26.61 -41.44
N VAL A 894 -4.49 25.43 -41.28
CA VAL A 894 -4.26 24.79 -39.97
C VAL A 894 -2.76 24.62 -39.76
N GLU A 895 -2.26 25.15 -38.64
CA GLU A 895 -0.85 25.13 -38.24
C GLU A 895 -0.70 24.31 -36.95
N ASP A 896 0.21 23.34 -36.94
CA ASP A 896 0.70 22.74 -35.70
C ASP A 896 1.48 23.78 -34.90
N ASN A 897 1.06 24.05 -33.67
CA ASN A 897 1.65 25.12 -32.86
C ASN A 897 3.11 24.87 -32.47
N GLU A 898 3.54 23.60 -32.39
CA GLU A 898 4.92 23.20 -32.06
C GLU A 898 5.79 23.12 -33.30
N THR A 899 5.34 22.42 -34.34
CA THR A 899 6.19 22.15 -35.52
C THR A 899 6.11 23.23 -36.60
N LYS A 900 5.11 24.12 -36.50
CA LYS A 900 4.78 25.17 -37.49
C LYS A 900 4.56 24.64 -38.91
N GLN A 901 4.31 23.33 -39.07
CA GLN A 901 4.02 22.73 -40.36
C GLN A 901 2.54 22.91 -40.74
N GLU A 902 2.33 23.15 -42.03
CA GLU A 902 1.01 23.32 -42.64
C GLU A 902 0.31 21.97 -42.84
N VAL A 903 -0.94 21.88 -42.39
CA VAL A 903 -1.79 20.71 -42.59
C VAL A 903 -2.86 21.05 -43.64
N ALA A 904 -2.83 20.36 -44.79
CA ALA A 904 -3.66 20.71 -45.94
C ALA A 904 -5.14 20.30 -45.74
N ALA A 905 -6.05 21.29 -45.76
CA ALA A 905 -7.49 21.09 -45.67
C ALA A 905 -8.16 21.00 -47.06
N THR A 906 -9.04 20.01 -47.26
CA THR A 906 -9.97 19.99 -48.42
C THR A 906 -11.39 19.62 -47.98
N GLY A 907 -12.41 20.29 -48.51
CA GLY A 907 -13.83 20.07 -48.14
C GLY A 907 -14.83 20.73 -49.11
N PRO A 908 -16.09 20.26 -49.16
CA PRO A 908 -16.97 20.38 -50.33
C PRO A 908 -17.68 21.74 -50.45
N ASN A 909 -17.86 22.18 -51.69
CA ASN A 909 -18.65 23.29 -52.21
C ASN A 909 -19.67 23.91 -51.22
N ALA A 910 -19.26 24.93 -50.47
CA ALA A 910 -20.19 25.86 -49.84
C ALA A 910 -20.77 26.79 -50.91
N ASN A 911 -22.08 27.00 -50.95
CA ASN A 911 -22.66 28.02 -51.82
C ASN A 911 -22.17 29.41 -51.35
N SER A 912 -21.98 30.32 -52.31
CA SER A 912 -21.46 31.67 -52.09
C SER A 912 -22.08 32.36 -50.86
N VAL A 913 -21.24 32.86 -49.95
CA VAL A 913 -21.69 33.49 -48.70
C VAL A 913 -22.05 34.96 -48.96
N GLU A 914 -23.31 35.30 -48.69
CA GLU A 914 -23.86 36.66 -48.72
C GLU A 914 -23.83 37.27 -47.31
N VAL A 915 -23.05 38.33 -47.12
CA VAL A 915 -22.89 39.01 -45.82
C VAL A 915 -23.65 40.34 -45.81
N ASN A 916 -24.44 40.58 -44.77
CA ASN A 916 -25.15 41.84 -44.52
C ASN A 916 -24.42 42.64 -43.41
N PRO A 917 -24.39 43.98 -43.43
CA PRO A 917 -23.75 44.78 -42.39
C PRO A 917 -24.39 44.54 -41.01
N GLY A 918 -23.64 43.97 -40.08
CA GLY A 918 -24.12 43.69 -38.71
C GLY A 918 -25.06 42.49 -38.58
N ALA A 919 -25.27 41.70 -39.63
CA ALA A 919 -26.01 40.44 -39.53
C ALA A 919 -25.06 39.27 -39.28
N THR A 920 -25.40 38.47 -38.29
CA THR A 920 -24.76 37.21 -37.97
C THR A 920 -25.28 36.13 -38.93
N LYS A 921 -24.41 35.43 -39.65
CA LYS A 921 -24.81 34.32 -40.51
C LYS A 921 -23.95 33.11 -40.22
N ASN A 922 -24.59 31.96 -39.96
CA ASN A 922 -23.88 30.71 -39.73
C ASN A 922 -23.07 30.37 -40.97
N LEU A 923 -21.78 30.09 -40.81
CA LEU A 923 -20.91 29.74 -41.92
C LEU A 923 -21.32 28.42 -42.60
N PHE A 924 -22.09 27.56 -41.91
CA PHE A 924 -22.40 26.20 -42.37
C PHE A 924 -23.82 25.78 -41.97
N ASP A 925 -24.81 26.07 -42.82
CA ASP A 925 -26.17 25.55 -42.65
C ASP A 925 -26.28 24.02 -42.88
N ALA A 926 -25.16 23.35 -43.20
CA ALA A 926 -25.09 21.89 -43.40
C ALA A 926 -23.83 21.21 -42.79
N GLY A 927 -23.08 21.90 -41.91
CA GLY A 927 -21.85 21.39 -41.29
C GLY A 927 -20.61 21.47 -42.19
N LEU A 928 -19.51 22.04 -41.68
CA LEU A 928 -18.20 21.98 -42.31
C LEU A 928 -17.47 20.74 -41.80
N THR A 929 -17.10 19.83 -42.71
CA THR A 929 -16.16 18.75 -42.40
C THR A 929 -14.78 19.16 -42.92
N LEU A 930 -13.84 19.43 -42.01
CA LEU A 930 -12.43 19.60 -42.37
C LEU A 930 -11.83 18.20 -42.54
N SER A 931 -11.71 17.75 -43.80
CA SER A 931 -10.95 16.54 -44.10
C SER A 931 -9.50 16.93 -44.30
N VAL A 932 -8.64 16.58 -43.34
CA VAL A 932 -7.19 16.67 -43.52
C VAL A 932 -6.79 15.63 -44.56
N GLY A 933 -6.19 16.08 -45.67
CA GLY A 933 -5.78 15.21 -46.76
C GLY A 933 -4.70 14.22 -46.29
N THR A 934 -4.79 12.98 -46.76
CA THR A 934 -3.96 11.85 -46.35
C THR A 934 -2.45 12.13 -46.51
N ASN A 935 -1.79 12.33 -45.36
CA ASN A 935 -0.35 12.45 -45.05
C ASN A 935 0.39 13.75 -45.40
N PRO A 936 1.21 14.31 -44.45
CA PRO A 936 1.62 13.76 -43.15
C PRO A 936 0.99 14.48 -41.94
N GLY A 937 0.36 13.71 -41.03
CA GLY A 937 0.06 14.12 -39.66
C GLY A 937 -1.43 14.31 -39.35
N GLU A 938 -2.11 13.23 -38.99
CA GLU A 938 -3.42 13.30 -38.30
C GLU A 938 -3.31 14.20 -37.06
N LEU A 939 -4.36 14.99 -36.79
CA LEU A 939 -4.43 15.80 -35.58
C LEU A 939 -4.32 14.90 -34.35
N LYS A 940 -3.37 15.19 -33.45
CA LYS A 940 -3.07 14.33 -32.30
C LYS A 940 -3.86 14.78 -31.06
N PRO A 941 -4.56 13.87 -30.36
CA PRO A 941 -5.20 14.14 -29.07
C PRO A 941 -4.25 14.79 -28.05
N GLY A 942 -4.73 15.81 -27.35
CA GLY A 942 -3.96 16.56 -26.35
C GLY A 942 -3.01 17.64 -26.91
N LYS A 943 -2.92 17.80 -28.24
CA LYS A 943 -2.14 18.86 -28.88
C LYS A 943 -2.97 20.09 -29.26
N ALA A 944 -2.34 21.26 -29.16
CA ALA A 944 -2.94 22.53 -29.54
C ALA A 944 -2.59 22.87 -30.99
N TYR A 945 -3.60 23.26 -31.76
CA TYR A 945 -3.46 23.68 -33.16
C TYR A 945 -4.02 25.09 -33.32
N THR A 946 -3.48 25.85 -34.29
CA THR A 946 -4.03 27.16 -34.63
C THR A 946 -4.68 27.12 -36.00
N VAL A 947 -5.94 27.52 -36.06
CA VAL A 947 -6.68 27.69 -37.31
C VAL A 947 -6.69 29.17 -37.68
N LYS A 948 -6.29 29.48 -38.92
CA LYS A 948 -6.20 30.84 -39.48
C LYS A 948 -7.06 30.94 -40.74
N LEU A 949 -7.66 32.10 -40.97
CA LEU A 949 -8.52 32.36 -42.14
C LEU A 949 -7.74 33.10 -43.23
N ILE A 950 -7.87 32.64 -44.47
CA ILE A 950 -7.35 33.29 -45.67
C ILE A 950 -8.54 33.77 -46.52
N LEU A 951 -8.62 35.08 -46.75
CA LEU A 951 -9.66 35.72 -47.55
C LEU A 951 -9.03 36.35 -48.80
N LYS A 952 -9.47 35.94 -49.99
CA LYS A 952 -8.91 36.34 -51.30
C LYS A 952 -7.39 36.17 -51.43
N GLY A 953 -6.83 35.19 -50.72
CA GLY A 953 -5.40 34.85 -50.75
C GLY A 953 -4.54 35.55 -49.69
N GLU A 954 -5.11 36.39 -48.83
CA GLU A 954 -4.38 37.05 -47.73
C GLU A 954 -4.81 36.49 -46.36
N LEU A 955 -3.82 36.15 -45.53
CA LEU A 955 -3.99 35.66 -44.15
C LEU A 955 -4.51 36.80 -43.27
N GLN A 956 -5.57 36.56 -42.52
CA GLN A 956 -6.14 37.53 -41.60
C GLN A 956 -5.53 37.39 -40.20
N ASP A 957 -5.41 38.48 -39.44
CA ASP A 957 -4.64 38.58 -38.18
C ASP A 957 -5.23 37.80 -36.99
N GLU A 958 -6.32 37.07 -37.17
CA GLU A 958 -7.03 36.40 -36.09
C GLU A 958 -6.76 34.89 -36.08
N THR A 959 -6.37 34.41 -34.90
CA THR A 959 -5.99 33.02 -34.63
C THR A 959 -7.00 32.37 -33.71
N LEU A 960 -7.63 31.28 -34.14
CA LEU A 960 -8.43 30.42 -33.26
C LEU A 960 -7.56 29.26 -32.78
N SER A 961 -7.30 29.20 -31.47
CA SER A 961 -6.63 28.05 -30.86
C SER A 961 -7.64 26.94 -30.61
N VAL A 962 -7.38 25.78 -31.20
CA VAL A 962 -8.23 24.60 -31.09
C VAL A 962 -7.41 23.52 -30.41
N TYR A 963 -7.95 22.98 -29.32
CA TYR A 963 -7.37 21.85 -28.63
C TYR A 963 -8.09 20.60 -29.11
N VAL A 964 -7.32 19.62 -29.56
CA VAL A 964 -7.89 18.30 -29.85
C VAL A 964 -8.15 17.63 -28.52
N LYS A 965 -9.41 17.62 -28.09
CA LYS A 965 -9.84 16.86 -26.94
C LYS A 965 -9.59 15.38 -27.20
N SER A 966 -9.09 14.67 -26.21
CA SER A 966 -9.01 13.22 -26.27
C SER A 966 -10.44 12.66 -26.20
N ASP A 967 -10.81 11.82 -27.16
CA ASP A 967 -11.93 10.88 -27.05
C ASP A 967 -11.49 9.58 -26.36
N ASP A 968 -10.20 9.48 -26.03
CA ASP A 968 -9.61 8.33 -25.36
C ASP A 968 -10.11 8.26 -23.91
N ASN A 969 -11.21 7.54 -23.77
CA ASN A 969 -11.79 7.10 -22.53
C ASN A 969 -11.25 5.71 -22.14
N SER A 970 -10.08 5.30 -22.67
CA SER A 970 -9.43 4.06 -22.31
C SER A 970 -8.53 4.19 -21.08
N VAL A 971 -8.32 3.05 -20.44
CA VAL A 971 -7.47 2.91 -19.26
C VAL A 971 -6.17 2.22 -19.68
N GLU A 972 -5.02 2.80 -19.31
CA GLU A 972 -3.69 2.25 -19.64
C GLU A 972 -3.41 1.04 -18.75
N LYS A 973 -3.68 1.21 -17.46
CA LYS A 973 -3.40 0.22 -16.43
C LYS A 973 -4.34 0.41 -15.26
N VAL A 974 -4.87 -0.69 -14.73
CA VAL A 974 -5.55 -0.71 -13.45
C VAL A 974 -4.87 -1.71 -12.55
N THR A 975 -4.57 -1.30 -11.32
CA THR A 975 -3.85 -2.10 -10.35
C THR A 975 -4.69 -2.16 -9.07
N VAL A 976 -4.89 -3.35 -8.50
CA VAL A 976 -5.63 -3.57 -7.26
C VAL A 976 -4.71 -4.31 -6.30
N LYS A 977 -4.39 -3.75 -5.12
CA LYS A 977 -3.41 -4.30 -4.17
C LYS A 977 -2.06 -4.66 -4.86
N GLY A 978 -1.58 -3.79 -5.76
CA GLY A 978 -0.33 -4.01 -6.49
C GLY A 978 -0.40 -5.03 -7.65
N VAL A 979 -1.53 -5.74 -7.84
CA VAL A 979 -1.72 -6.67 -8.96
C VAL A 979 -2.42 -6.01 -10.14
N GLU A 980 -1.83 -6.12 -11.33
CA GLU A 980 -2.35 -5.55 -12.56
C GLU A 980 -3.57 -6.32 -13.08
N ALA A 981 -4.65 -5.61 -13.43
CA ALA A 981 -5.87 -6.19 -13.98
C ALA A 981 -5.67 -6.58 -15.45
N ASP A 982 -6.22 -7.74 -15.83
CA ASP A 982 -6.31 -8.14 -17.23
C ASP A 982 -7.47 -7.37 -17.90
N LEU A 983 -7.08 -6.31 -18.61
CA LEU A 983 -7.98 -5.43 -19.35
C LEU A 983 -8.39 -6.03 -20.72
N THR A 984 -7.87 -7.20 -21.10
CA THR A 984 -8.22 -7.87 -22.37
C THR A 984 -9.48 -8.74 -22.27
N ALA A 985 -9.93 -9.08 -21.05
CA ALA A 985 -11.16 -9.80 -20.78
C ALA A 985 -12.40 -8.87 -20.77
N THR A 986 -13.60 -9.39 -21.04
CA THR A 986 -14.85 -8.61 -20.98
C THR A 986 -15.94 -9.35 -20.17
N PRO A 987 -16.34 -8.86 -18.97
CA PRO A 987 -15.75 -7.71 -18.27
C PRO A 987 -14.29 -7.98 -17.88
N ALA A 988 -13.50 -6.91 -17.75
CA ALA A 988 -12.09 -7.00 -17.34
C ALA A 988 -12.01 -7.66 -15.97
N SER A 989 -10.90 -8.33 -15.67
CA SER A 989 -10.77 -9.05 -14.40
C SER A 989 -9.38 -8.97 -13.81
N VAL A 990 -9.31 -8.95 -12.49
CA VAL A 990 -8.08 -9.10 -11.75
C VAL A 990 -8.22 -10.29 -10.80
N LYS A 991 -7.18 -11.10 -10.72
CA LYS A 991 -7.10 -12.25 -9.81
C LYS A 991 -6.09 -11.93 -8.73
N LEU A 992 -6.58 -11.60 -7.54
CA LEU A 992 -5.73 -11.34 -6.38
C LEU A 992 -5.26 -12.68 -5.78
N PRO A 993 -4.09 -12.71 -5.10
CA PRO A 993 -3.55 -13.93 -4.48
C PRO A 993 -4.59 -14.64 -3.60
N ALA A 994 -4.53 -15.98 -3.55
CA ALA A 994 -5.39 -16.79 -2.67
C ALA A 994 -5.34 -16.27 -1.22
N GLY A 995 -6.48 -16.17 -0.54
CA GLY A 995 -6.59 -15.59 0.81
C GLY A 995 -6.87 -14.08 0.87
N THR A 996 -6.84 -13.36 -0.28
CA THR A 996 -7.19 -11.93 -0.28
C THR A 996 -8.65 -11.70 0.12
N ASN A 997 -8.90 -11.13 1.30
CA ASN A 997 -10.26 -10.79 1.74
C ASN A 997 -10.80 -9.61 0.92
N LEU A 998 -11.65 -9.91 -0.06
CA LEU A 998 -12.26 -8.91 -0.93
C LEU A 998 -13.10 -7.89 -0.16
N ALA A 999 -13.63 -8.22 1.03
CA ALA A 999 -14.41 -7.29 1.86
C ALA A 999 -13.57 -6.16 2.47
N ASN A 1000 -12.26 -6.38 2.65
CA ASN A 1000 -11.32 -5.41 3.21
C ASN A 1000 -10.67 -4.51 2.15
N LEU A 1001 -10.93 -4.76 0.86
CA LEU A 1001 -10.46 -3.88 -0.19
C LEU A 1001 -11.07 -2.49 0.00
N LYS A 1002 -10.22 -1.47 0.02
CA LYS A 1002 -10.60 -0.06 0.06
C LYS A 1002 -10.34 0.57 -1.31
N VAL A 1003 -10.99 1.71 -1.58
CA VAL A 1003 -10.73 2.46 -2.82
C VAL A 1003 -9.26 2.92 -2.91
N SER A 1004 -8.58 3.11 -1.78
CA SER A 1004 -7.14 3.43 -1.71
C SER A 1004 -6.22 2.30 -2.20
N ASP A 1005 -6.69 1.04 -2.23
CA ASP A 1005 -5.92 -0.09 -2.77
C ASP A 1005 -5.94 -0.15 -4.30
N VAL A 1006 -6.66 0.78 -4.96
CA VAL A 1006 -6.90 0.80 -6.40
C VAL A 1006 -6.16 1.96 -7.04
N VAL A 1007 -5.25 1.66 -7.96
CA VAL A 1007 -4.56 2.64 -8.79
C VAL A 1007 -5.06 2.52 -10.23
N ILE A 1008 -5.72 3.57 -10.72
CA ILE A 1008 -6.24 3.65 -12.10
C ILE A 1008 -5.43 4.68 -12.86
N LYS A 1009 -4.79 4.27 -13.96
CA LYS A 1009 -4.01 5.14 -14.83
C LYS A 1009 -4.71 5.27 -16.19
N PRO A 1010 -5.29 6.45 -16.52
CA PRO A 1010 -5.84 6.70 -17.85
C PRO A 1010 -4.74 6.73 -18.91
N THR A 1011 -5.06 6.35 -20.15
CA THR A 1011 -4.12 6.37 -21.29
C THR A 1011 -3.64 7.78 -21.66
N HIS A 1012 -4.35 8.83 -21.23
CA HIS A 1012 -3.99 10.22 -21.47
C HIS A 1012 -3.97 11.04 -20.18
N ALA A 1013 -2.92 11.86 -20.02
CA ALA A 1013 -2.64 12.60 -18.77
C ALA A 1013 -3.71 13.63 -18.36
N LYS A 1014 -4.65 13.96 -19.24
CA LYS A 1014 -5.75 14.89 -18.96
C LYS A 1014 -7.14 14.25 -18.87
N ALA A 1015 -7.25 12.93 -19.05
CA ALA A 1015 -8.49 12.21 -18.76
C ALA A 1015 -8.68 12.08 -17.25
N THR A 1016 -9.92 12.15 -16.77
CA THR A 1016 -10.23 12.15 -15.33
C THR A 1016 -10.94 10.85 -14.94
N VAL A 1017 -10.48 10.25 -13.85
CA VAL A 1017 -11.15 9.10 -13.23
C VAL A 1017 -12.26 9.63 -12.34
N LYS A 1018 -13.49 9.16 -12.55
CA LYS A 1018 -14.68 9.55 -11.78
C LYS A 1018 -15.47 8.32 -11.31
N ASN A 1019 -16.33 8.52 -10.32
CA ASN A 1019 -17.28 7.51 -9.85
C ASN A 1019 -16.62 6.17 -9.48
N VAL A 1020 -15.42 6.21 -8.89
CA VAL A 1020 -14.74 5.01 -8.42
C VAL A 1020 -15.54 4.43 -7.26
N ALA A 1021 -16.20 3.31 -7.53
CA ALA A 1021 -17.02 2.59 -6.58
C ALA A 1021 -16.56 1.14 -6.54
N LEU A 1022 -16.13 0.73 -5.36
CA LEU A 1022 -15.77 -0.64 -5.07
C LEU A 1022 -16.95 -1.30 -4.36
N ASN A 1023 -17.50 -2.35 -4.98
CA ASN A 1023 -18.57 -3.15 -4.40
C ASN A 1023 -18.04 -4.54 -4.07
N THR A 1024 -17.69 -4.71 -2.81
CA THR A 1024 -17.17 -5.96 -2.24
C THR A 1024 -18.30 -6.90 -1.77
N SER A 1025 -19.56 -6.45 -1.82
CA SER A 1025 -20.74 -7.20 -1.39
C SER A 1025 -21.32 -8.13 -2.47
N VAL A 1026 -20.71 -8.16 -3.66
CA VAL A 1026 -21.08 -9.03 -4.79
C VAL A 1026 -19.92 -9.99 -5.10
N THR A 1027 -20.19 -11.16 -5.70
CA THR A 1027 -19.14 -12.15 -6.03
C THR A 1027 -19.20 -12.54 -7.52
N PRO A 1028 -18.12 -12.33 -8.31
CA PRO A 1028 -16.87 -11.66 -7.92
C PRO A 1028 -17.12 -10.20 -7.50
N ALA A 1029 -16.26 -9.66 -6.63
CA ALA A 1029 -16.34 -8.25 -6.25
C ALA A 1029 -16.18 -7.38 -7.50
N THR A 1030 -16.83 -6.22 -7.54
CA THR A 1030 -16.81 -5.37 -8.73
C THR A 1030 -16.24 -4.01 -8.39
N LEU A 1031 -15.17 -3.63 -9.08
CA LEU A 1031 -14.71 -2.26 -9.14
C LEU A 1031 -15.33 -1.60 -10.37
N THR A 1032 -16.12 -0.56 -10.16
CA THR A 1032 -16.64 0.28 -11.23
C THR A 1032 -16.02 1.65 -11.18
N PHE A 1033 -15.65 2.19 -12.32
CA PHE A 1033 -15.16 3.56 -12.44
C PHE A 1033 -15.45 4.07 -13.84
N ASP A 1034 -15.55 5.38 -13.98
CA ASP A 1034 -15.71 6.04 -15.25
C ASP A 1034 -14.40 6.73 -15.62
N ILE A 1035 -13.92 6.49 -16.85
CA ILE A 1035 -12.91 7.36 -17.46
C ILE A 1035 -13.67 8.40 -18.27
N GLU A 1036 -13.68 9.63 -17.78
CA GLU A 1036 -14.21 10.77 -18.51
C GLU A 1036 -13.07 11.44 -19.28
N ALA A 1037 -13.15 11.35 -20.60
CA ALA A 1037 -12.24 12.02 -21.50
C ALA A 1037 -12.55 13.53 -21.56
N GLU A 1038 -11.63 14.35 -22.08
CA GLU A 1038 -11.78 15.81 -22.06
C GLU A 1038 -12.99 16.33 -22.85
N ASP A 1039 -13.49 15.54 -23.81
CA ASP A 1039 -14.71 15.81 -24.58
C ASP A 1039 -16.00 15.52 -23.80
N GLY A 1040 -15.89 15.06 -22.55
CA GLY A 1040 -17.02 14.72 -21.69
C GLY A 1040 -17.73 13.44 -22.11
N THR A 1041 -17.12 12.63 -22.97
CA THR A 1041 -17.50 11.23 -23.14
C THR A 1041 -16.92 10.43 -21.98
N SER A 1042 -17.72 9.53 -21.42
CA SER A 1042 -17.31 8.66 -20.33
C SER A 1042 -17.53 7.21 -20.74
N VAL A 1043 -16.54 6.36 -20.47
CA VAL A 1043 -16.72 4.91 -20.52
C VAL A 1043 -16.62 4.37 -19.12
N SER A 1044 -17.68 3.66 -18.72
CA SER A 1044 -17.73 2.93 -17.47
C SER A 1044 -16.99 1.61 -17.64
N TYR A 1045 -15.99 1.40 -16.80
CA TYR A 1045 -15.31 0.14 -16.64
C TYR A 1045 -15.95 -0.61 -15.49
N THR A 1046 -16.08 -1.93 -15.67
CA THR A 1046 -16.36 -2.85 -14.57
C THR A 1046 -15.27 -3.89 -14.58
N ILE A 1047 -14.51 -3.94 -13.50
CA ILE A 1047 -13.49 -4.94 -13.26
C ILE A 1047 -14.03 -5.93 -12.23
N ASN A 1048 -14.09 -7.19 -12.63
CA ASN A 1048 -14.36 -8.29 -11.73
C ASN A 1048 -13.08 -8.60 -10.96
N ILE A 1049 -13.10 -8.28 -9.67
CA ILE A 1049 -12.07 -8.65 -8.73
C ILE A 1049 -12.46 -10.02 -8.16
N SER A 1050 -11.66 -11.00 -8.51
CA SER A 1050 -11.77 -12.35 -7.97
C SER A 1050 -10.49 -12.69 -7.25
N VAL A 1051 -10.57 -13.58 -6.29
CA VAL A 1051 -9.38 -14.22 -5.74
C VAL A 1051 -9.04 -15.38 -6.68
N ILE A 1052 -7.76 -15.71 -6.85
CA ILE A 1052 -7.37 -16.99 -7.46
C ILE A 1052 -8.14 -18.08 -6.72
N ASN A 1053 -9.07 -18.75 -7.40
CA ASN A 1053 -9.85 -19.83 -6.79
C ASN A 1053 -8.87 -20.84 -6.22
N PRO A 1054 -8.87 -21.11 -4.91
CA PRO A 1054 -8.22 -22.30 -4.42
C PRO A 1054 -8.88 -23.51 -5.09
N PRO A 1055 -8.16 -24.62 -5.28
CA PRO A 1055 -8.76 -25.85 -5.74
C PRO A 1055 -10.01 -26.16 -4.88
N THR A 1056 -11.05 -26.65 -5.56
CA THR A 1056 -12.37 -27.04 -5.05
C THR A 1056 -12.35 -27.57 -3.61
N ALA A 1057 -13.18 -26.98 -2.74
CA ALA A 1057 -13.52 -27.39 -1.37
C ALA A 1057 -12.80 -28.65 -0.85
N ALA A 1058 -11.74 -28.46 -0.04
CA ALA A 1058 -11.19 -29.53 0.76
C ALA A 1058 -12.18 -29.84 1.90
N THR A 1059 -12.73 -31.06 1.90
CA THR A 1059 -13.42 -31.60 3.08
C THR A 1059 -12.35 -32.32 3.90
N THR A 1060 -11.85 -31.69 4.95
CA THR A 1060 -10.94 -32.37 5.88
C THR A 1060 -11.77 -33.17 6.87
N THR A 1061 -11.65 -34.49 6.82
CA THR A 1061 -12.31 -35.39 7.78
C THR A 1061 -11.25 -35.84 8.77
N THR A 1062 -11.41 -35.47 10.04
CA THR A 1062 -10.53 -35.94 11.12
C THR A 1062 -11.31 -36.92 11.99
N THR A 1063 -10.72 -38.09 12.25
CA THR A 1063 -11.35 -39.17 13.03
C THR A 1063 -10.60 -39.33 14.35
N PHE A 1064 -11.32 -39.43 15.48
CA PHE A 1064 -10.70 -39.67 16.79
C PHE A 1064 -11.48 -40.71 17.60
N ASP A 1065 -10.76 -41.48 18.41
CA ASP A 1065 -11.31 -42.61 19.18
C ASP A 1065 -11.57 -42.18 20.64
N ILE A 1066 -12.82 -42.27 21.13
CA ILE A 1066 -13.22 -41.76 22.46
C ILE A 1066 -13.04 -42.82 23.55
N ALA A 1067 -11.98 -43.64 23.49
CA ALA A 1067 -11.62 -44.48 24.63
C ALA A 1067 -11.23 -43.63 25.86
N ASN A 1068 -10.81 -42.37 25.64
CA ASN A 1068 -10.53 -41.37 26.66
C ASN A 1068 -10.62 -39.98 26.02
N PRO A 1069 -11.66 -39.15 26.25
CA PRO A 1069 -11.74 -37.84 25.59
C PRO A 1069 -10.59 -36.96 26.12
N ALA A 1070 -9.52 -36.85 25.34
CA ALA A 1070 -8.54 -35.78 25.46
C ALA A 1070 -9.13 -34.50 24.88
N ASP A 1071 -8.50 -33.35 25.17
CA ASP A 1071 -8.81 -32.12 24.45
C ASP A 1071 -8.57 -32.37 22.95
N VAL A 1072 -9.54 -32.04 22.11
CA VAL A 1072 -9.44 -32.28 20.67
C VAL A 1072 -8.80 -31.07 20.02
N ASP A 1073 -7.56 -31.25 19.60
CA ASP A 1073 -6.80 -30.28 18.81
C ASP A 1073 -7.18 -30.39 17.34
N LEU A 1074 -7.83 -29.36 16.82
CA LEU A 1074 -8.05 -29.18 15.39
C LEU A 1074 -7.00 -28.20 14.88
N GLY A 1075 -5.87 -28.74 14.42
CA GLY A 1075 -4.82 -27.96 13.77
C GLY A 1075 -5.12 -27.77 12.29
N PHE A 1076 -5.15 -26.52 11.83
CA PHE A 1076 -5.13 -26.19 10.40
C PHE A 1076 -4.37 -24.87 10.20
N THR A 1077 -3.55 -24.81 9.15
CA THR A 1077 -2.81 -23.60 8.77
C THR A 1077 -3.74 -22.68 7.98
N LEU A 1078 -4.06 -21.51 8.54
CA LEU A 1078 -4.74 -20.43 7.82
C LEU A 1078 -3.67 -19.46 7.32
N ASN A 1079 -3.46 -19.39 6.00
CA ASN A 1079 -2.44 -18.52 5.40
C ASN A 1079 -2.83 -17.03 5.39
N ASP A 1080 -3.96 -16.67 6.00
CA ASP A 1080 -4.69 -15.43 5.79
C ASP A 1080 -5.09 -14.66 7.07
N GLY A 1081 -4.55 -15.03 8.24
CA GLY A 1081 -4.60 -14.18 9.46
C GLY A 1081 -6.00 -13.86 10.02
N GLY A 1082 -7.06 -14.54 9.56
CA GLY A 1082 -8.41 -14.35 10.05
C GLY A 1082 -8.65 -15.02 11.41
N GLY A 1083 -9.05 -14.25 12.42
CA GLY A 1083 -9.40 -14.75 13.75
C GLY A 1083 -10.64 -15.66 13.75
N VAL A 1084 -10.64 -16.68 14.63
CA VAL A 1084 -11.74 -17.63 14.81
C VAL A 1084 -12.94 -16.95 15.49
N THR A 1085 -14.02 -16.72 14.74
CA THR A 1085 -15.19 -15.96 15.23
C THR A 1085 -16.22 -16.79 16.02
N GLY A 1086 -16.08 -18.12 16.04
CA GLY A 1086 -16.89 -19.01 16.87
C GLY A 1086 -16.75 -20.50 16.50
N VAL A 1087 -16.88 -21.37 17.51
CA VAL A 1087 -16.76 -22.83 17.37
C VAL A 1087 -18.08 -23.50 17.77
N LYS A 1088 -18.61 -24.40 16.96
CA LYS A 1088 -19.83 -25.16 17.23
C LYS A 1088 -19.55 -26.65 17.32
N LEU A 1089 -20.16 -27.32 18.30
CA LEU A 1089 -20.24 -28.77 18.42
C LEU A 1089 -21.70 -29.20 18.12
N GLY A 1090 -21.93 -29.80 16.97
CA GLY A 1090 -23.25 -30.00 16.37
C GLY A 1090 -23.91 -28.67 16.06
N THR A 1091 -25.11 -28.43 16.61
CA THR A 1091 -25.81 -27.13 16.51
C THR A 1091 -25.53 -26.20 17.70
N ARG A 1092 -24.72 -26.62 18.68
CA ARG A 1092 -24.43 -25.85 19.90
C ARG A 1092 -23.16 -25.03 19.71
N THR A 1093 -23.27 -23.72 19.89
CA THR A 1093 -22.12 -22.81 19.98
C THR A 1093 -21.40 -23.02 21.31
N LEU A 1094 -20.08 -23.17 21.26
CA LEU A 1094 -19.20 -23.25 22.42
C LEU A 1094 -18.83 -21.84 22.90
N SER A 1095 -18.71 -21.67 24.21
CA SER A 1095 -18.18 -20.44 24.82
C SER A 1095 -16.65 -20.41 24.80
N SER A 1096 -16.05 -19.23 24.97
CA SER A 1096 -14.59 -19.07 25.02
C SER A 1096 -13.90 -19.80 26.17
N ALA A 1097 -14.65 -20.34 27.14
CA ALA A 1097 -14.11 -21.19 28.20
C ALA A 1097 -13.99 -22.68 27.77
N GLU A 1098 -14.68 -23.07 26.71
CA GLU A 1098 -14.84 -24.46 26.23
C GLU A 1098 -13.94 -24.78 25.03
N TYR A 1099 -13.28 -23.79 24.46
CA TYR A 1099 -12.25 -23.94 23.42
C TYR A 1099 -11.15 -22.89 23.57
N THR A 1100 -9.97 -23.13 23.00
CA THR A 1100 -8.88 -22.16 22.88
C THR A 1100 -8.51 -21.96 21.42
N VAL A 1101 -7.96 -20.78 21.09
CA VAL A 1101 -7.48 -20.44 19.75
C VAL A 1101 -6.06 -19.90 19.91
N ALA A 1102 -5.06 -20.61 19.37
CA ALA A 1102 -3.71 -20.07 19.21
C ALA A 1102 -3.63 -19.34 17.87
N THR A 1103 -2.91 -18.22 17.79
CA THR A 1103 -2.97 -17.30 16.65
C THR A 1103 -1.89 -17.52 15.58
N SER A 1104 -0.87 -18.36 15.83
CA SER A 1104 0.11 -18.71 14.80
C SER A 1104 0.81 -20.05 15.09
N PRO A 1105 0.54 -21.13 14.33
CA PRO A 1105 -0.57 -21.27 13.39
C PRO A 1105 -1.94 -21.25 14.12
N ALA A 1106 -3.00 -20.89 13.39
CA ALA A 1106 -4.37 -20.82 13.93
C ALA A 1106 -4.88 -22.18 14.46
N LYS A 1107 -4.65 -22.50 15.73
CA LYS A 1107 -4.96 -23.80 16.34
C LYS A 1107 -6.19 -23.71 17.23
N VAL A 1108 -7.25 -24.46 16.92
CA VAL A 1108 -8.48 -24.50 17.74
C VAL A 1108 -8.51 -25.78 18.56
N THR A 1109 -8.44 -25.66 19.88
CA THR A 1109 -8.55 -26.79 20.81
C THR A 1109 -9.92 -26.79 21.48
N ILE A 1110 -10.70 -27.86 21.37
CA ILE A 1110 -11.94 -28.01 22.15
C ILE A 1110 -11.64 -28.81 23.41
N LYS A 1111 -12.01 -28.25 24.55
CA LYS A 1111 -11.77 -28.91 25.84
C LYS A 1111 -12.64 -30.15 26.00
N LYS A 1112 -12.06 -31.20 26.59
CA LYS A 1112 -12.67 -32.50 26.81
C LYS A 1112 -14.01 -32.43 27.54
N GLU A 1113 -14.20 -31.45 28.43
CA GLU A 1113 -15.44 -31.28 29.19
C GLU A 1113 -16.62 -30.97 28.26
N ALA A 1114 -16.41 -30.11 27.25
CA ALA A 1114 -17.45 -29.76 26.28
C ALA A 1114 -17.85 -30.94 25.39
N ILE A 1115 -16.89 -31.81 25.06
CA ILE A 1115 -17.08 -33.03 24.28
C ILE A 1115 -17.85 -34.07 25.11
N SER A 1116 -17.44 -34.27 26.37
CA SER A 1116 -18.09 -35.21 27.30
C SER A 1116 -19.56 -34.85 27.56
N ASP A 1117 -19.86 -33.56 27.71
CA ASP A 1117 -21.21 -33.04 27.87
C ASP A 1117 -22.07 -33.30 26.64
N TYR A 1118 -21.52 -33.09 25.43
CA TYR A 1118 -22.25 -33.32 24.17
C TYR A 1118 -22.54 -34.80 23.92
N VAL A 1119 -21.58 -35.68 24.19
CA VAL A 1119 -21.72 -37.14 24.10
C VAL A 1119 -22.82 -37.63 25.04
N SER A 1120 -22.81 -37.15 26.30
CA SER A 1120 -23.80 -37.48 27.31
C SER A 1120 -25.21 -36.97 26.96
N ALA A 1121 -25.31 -35.74 26.45
CA ALA A 1121 -26.58 -35.12 26.09
C ALA A 1121 -27.26 -35.74 24.86
N ASN A 1122 -26.48 -36.28 23.92
CA ASN A 1122 -26.99 -36.88 22.68
C ASN A 1122 -27.07 -38.42 22.74
N GLY A 1123 -26.73 -39.04 23.88
CA GLY A 1123 -26.89 -40.48 24.09
C GLY A 1123 -25.98 -41.35 23.23
N LEU A 1124 -24.80 -40.85 22.87
CA LEU A 1124 -23.78 -41.59 22.11
C LEU A 1124 -23.14 -42.66 23.03
N VAL A 1125 -23.01 -43.90 22.55
CA VAL A 1125 -22.58 -45.06 23.36
C VAL A 1125 -21.18 -45.49 22.93
N ALA A 1126 -20.28 -45.74 23.89
CA ALA A 1126 -18.91 -46.20 23.60
C ALA A 1126 -18.92 -47.55 22.87
N GLY A 1127 -18.46 -47.53 21.61
CA GLY A 1127 -18.42 -48.67 20.70
C GLY A 1127 -18.70 -48.24 19.26
N ASN A 1128 -17.61 -48.01 18.50
CA ASN A 1128 -17.46 -47.50 17.13
C ASN A 1128 -17.11 -46.01 17.03
N GLU A 1129 -16.17 -45.71 16.12
CA GLU A 1129 -15.65 -44.38 15.74
C GLU A 1129 -16.75 -43.31 15.75
N ILE A 1130 -16.54 -42.25 16.52
CA ILE A 1130 -17.33 -41.02 16.36
C ILE A 1130 -16.59 -40.17 15.33
N LYS A 1131 -17.22 -39.90 14.20
CA LYS A 1131 -16.60 -39.10 13.13
C LYS A 1131 -16.88 -37.64 13.38
N ALA A 1132 -15.85 -36.85 13.61
CA ALA A 1132 -15.95 -35.41 13.63
C ALA A 1132 -15.83 -34.87 12.20
N VAL A 1133 -16.96 -34.52 11.59
CA VAL A 1133 -16.95 -33.82 10.31
C VAL A 1133 -16.81 -32.34 10.61
N VAL A 1134 -15.62 -31.80 10.35
CA VAL A 1134 -15.35 -30.36 10.42
C VAL A 1134 -15.72 -29.76 9.08
N THR A 1135 -16.75 -28.92 9.06
CA THR A 1135 -17.14 -28.20 7.85
C THR A 1135 -16.85 -26.73 8.05
N PHE A 1136 -16.05 -26.14 7.17
CA PHE A 1136 -15.85 -24.70 7.15
C PHE A 1136 -16.62 -24.08 5.98
N GLN A 1137 -17.26 -22.94 6.23
CA GLN A 1137 -17.86 -22.11 5.19
C GLN A 1137 -17.11 -20.77 5.17
N VAL A 1138 -16.48 -20.42 4.04
CA VAL A 1138 -15.84 -19.12 3.88
C VAL A 1138 -16.83 -18.16 3.24
N GLY A 1139 -17.43 -17.30 4.07
CA GLY A 1139 -18.32 -16.23 3.65
C GLY A 1139 -18.41 -15.16 4.75
N GLY A 1140 -17.49 -14.20 4.75
CA GLY A 1140 -17.52 -13.02 5.63
C GLY A 1140 -17.27 -13.25 7.12
N SER A 1141 -17.30 -14.49 7.62
CA SER A 1141 -16.90 -14.91 8.97
C SER A 1141 -16.55 -16.40 8.92
N ILE A 1142 -15.44 -16.83 9.52
CA ILE A 1142 -15.11 -18.27 9.59
C ILE A 1142 -15.83 -18.86 10.81
N GLU A 1143 -16.94 -19.58 10.57
CA GLU A 1143 -17.60 -20.44 11.58
C GLU A 1143 -17.14 -21.89 11.41
N TYR A 1144 -16.68 -22.50 12.49
CA TYR A 1144 -16.33 -23.93 12.53
C TYR A 1144 -17.53 -24.72 13.06
N THR A 1145 -18.09 -25.60 12.23
CA THR A 1145 -19.13 -26.54 12.68
C THR A 1145 -18.57 -27.94 12.71
N ILE A 1146 -18.52 -28.52 13.91
CA ILE A 1146 -18.01 -29.88 14.15
C ILE A 1146 -19.19 -30.77 14.44
N THR A 1147 -19.57 -31.60 13.50
CA THR A 1147 -20.64 -32.58 13.72
C THR A 1147 -20.03 -33.90 14.14
N LEU A 1148 -20.31 -34.34 15.38
CA LEU A 1148 -19.97 -35.68 15.85
C LEU A 1148 -21.04 -36.67 15.33
N GLN A 1149 -20.66 -37.57 14.42
CA GLN A 1149 -21.51 -38.61 13.83
C GLN A 1149 -21.25 -39.98 14.44
#